data_AF-A0A6A5FCS4-F1
#
_entry.id   AF-A0A6A5FCS4-F1
#
_cell.length_a   1.000
_cell.length_b   1.000
_cell.length_c   1.000
_cell.angle_alpha   90.00
_cell.angle_beta   90.00
_cell.angle_gamma   90.00
#
_symmetry.space_group_name_H-M   'P 1'
#
loop_
_entity.id
_entity.type
_entity.pdbx_description
1 polymer ?
#
loop_
_entity_poly.entity_id
_entity_poly.type
_entity_poly.pdbx_seq_one_letter_code
_entity_poly.pdbx_strand_id
1 'polypeptide(L)'
;MDSNEIGSRTNFPESWLWSDVNLPACHRQTPNCDTTSLTRNVPLQDSITTWQFTGISLSRTHGICVGEPLEVIVRKDFFIDLRLPYSAVRGEQLEIKAILHNYTPNPATVRVDLTEEQHVCSSASKRRRYRQEVKMGAQTTRAVPFIIIPMKEGKFNIEIKAAVKDSSLNDGIIKKLLVVPEGVLVKSPQIIILDPTTKGVAGKQEETLNSGIPIKDLVRNTPTSTQISVTGREQVSTLVENAISGDSMGTLIIQPSGCGEQNIASMTLPVIAATYLDKTNQWETVGFQKRNEALQHIKTGYQNELVFRKKDGSFAVWAHSESSTWLTAYVAKVFAMADNLVAVQKEHICEAIKFLVLRAQQPDGSFREVGTVSHGEMIGDVRGADSDASMTAFCLIAMQESRTRCNDTVQSLPGSKDKAVKYLERRLPRLTNPYAVAMTSYALANENKLNKEILYKFASTERSHWPTPKGHVYTLEATAYALLALVKAKAFEEAKPVVRWFNMQQMVYGGFGSTQATIMVYQAIAEYWASAKEPEYDLNVDILLPGRSKPDKFNFNRDNHYATRTSKINDINQNVTVKAEGTGEATVKMVSLYYALPKEKESDCQKFNLSVQLLPEKMDEDEKIYKLKIEFLYKDKERDASMSILDIGLPTGFTVNTADLNLLSKGRARIFPKYEMNKVLSERGSLIIYLDKVSHTRPEEIAFRIHQEMKVGFTQPAAVSIYEYYNQRHCVKFYHPERKAGKLMRLCTSDTCKCAEENCSMQNKEEITNDHRTAKICESIQTSIIDYAYKVRLESFEEHLSTDIYKGKVLEVFKEGSTDVGPLNQQRTFLRYPYCRESLDLGTGKTYLIMGTSKDIHRDDHQSYQYVFGERTWIEYWPTEAECQTEEHRITCLGLEEMVQQYEIFGCQQ
;
A
#
# COMPACT_ATOMS: atom_id res chain seq x y z
N MET A 1 -18.84 22.79 -41.65
CA MET A 1 -19.52 22.52 -40.37
C MET A 1 -18.86 23.34 -39.27
N ASP A 2 -19.63 24.05 -38.45
CA ASP A 2 -19.10 24.80 -37.30
C ASP A 2 -18.81 23.82 -36.14
N SER A 3 -17.78 24.08 -35.33
CA SER A 3 -17.44 23.22 -34.18
C SER A 3 -18.54 23.22 -33.10
N ASN A 4 -19.43 24.22 -33.12
CA ASN A 4 -20.59 24.31 -32.25
C ASN A 4 -21.69 23.29 -32.61
N GLU A 5 -21.71 22.78 -33.85
CA GLU A 5 -22.68 21.80 -34.34
C GLU A 5 -22.24 20.34 -34.12
N ILE A 6 -20.99 20.13 -33.68
CA ILE A 6 -20.41 18.80 -33.44
C ILE A 6 -20.75 18.37 -32.02
N GLY A 7 -21.52 17.29 -31.89
CA GLY A 7 -21.78 16.61 -30.62
C GLY A 7 -20.56 15.82 -30.15
N SER A 8 -20.20 15.96 -28.87
CA SER A 8 -19.05 15.28 -28.28
C SER A 8 -19.46 14.02 -27.52
N ARG A 9 -18.75 12.92 -27.77
CA ARG A 9 -18.84 11.65 -27.03
C ARG A 9 -18.33 11.84 -25.61
N THR A 10 -19.08 11.37 -24.62
CA THR A 10 -18.80 11.60 -23.19
C THR A 10 -18.94 10.35 -22.33
N ASN A 11 -19.71 9.35 -22.78
CA ASN A 11 -20.03 8.19 -21.96
C ASN A 11 -19.12 7.00 -22.26
N PHE A 12 -18.06 6.86 -21.45
CA PHE A 12 -17.04 5.81 -21.59
C PHE A 12 -16.98 4.90 -20.35
N PRO A 13 -18.06 4.22 -19.97
CA PRO A 13 -18.01 3.30 -18.83
C PRO A 13 -17.13 2.10 -19.17
N GLU A 14 -16.56 1.44 -18.15
CA GLU A 14 -15.87 0.16 -18.34
C GLU A 14 -16.88 -1.01 -18.38
N SER A 15 -18.00 -0.88 -17.67
CA SER A 15 -19.12 -1.83 -17.67
C SER A 15 -20.45 -1.11 -17.56
N TRP A 16 -21.49 -1.68 -18.16
CA TRP A 16 -22.85 -1.14 -18.17
C TRP A 16 -23.86 -2.26 -18.44
N LEU A 17 -25.16 -1.93 -18.43
CA LEU A 17 -26.27 -2.89 -18.59
C LEU A 17 -26.37 -3.92 -17.45
N TRP A 18 -26.10 -3.48 -16.21
CA TRP A 18 -26.35 -4.28 -15.01
C TRP A 18 -27.84 -4.26 -14.66
N SER A 19 -28.59 -5.23 -15.19
CA SER A 19 -30.06 -5.29 -14.99
C SER A 19 -30.59 -6.71 -14.96
N ASP A 20 -31.58 -6.92 -14.10
CA ASP A 20 -32.28 -8.20 -13.99
C ASP A 20 -33.47 -8.25 -14.95
N VAL A 21 -33.70 -9.43 -15.53
CA VAL A 21 -34.83 -9.71 -16.42
C VAL A 21 -35.55 -10.96 -15.91
N ASN A 22 -36.85 -10.83 -15.67
CA ASN A 22 -37.71 -11.95 -15.33
C ASN A 22 -38.40 -12.46 -16.59
N LEU A 23 -38.04 -13.67 -17.03
CA LEU A 23 -38.77 -14.36 -18.09
C LEU A 23 -40.08 -14.95 -17.53
N PRO A 24 -41.18 -14.96 -18.30
CA PRO A 24 -42.46 -15.46 -17.84
C PRO A 24 -42.38 -16.94 -17.47
N ALA A 25 -43.04 -17.32 -16.38
CA ALA A 25 -43.03 -18.69 -15.88
C ALA A 25 -43.83 -19.62 -16.79
N CYS A 26 -43.31 -20.84 -17.00
CA CYS A 26 -44.05 -21.91 -17.66
C CYS A 26 -45.31 -22.28 -16.84
N HIS A 27 -46.47 -22.31 -17.48
CA HIS A 27 -47.73 -22.63 -16.81
C HIS A 27 -47.75 -24.09 -16.36
N ARG A 28 -48.17 -24.35 -15.11
CA ARG A 28 -48.17 -25.71 -14.50
C ARG A 28 -48.99 -26.76 -15.25
N GLN A 29 -49.88 -26.34 -16.16
CA GLN A 29 -50.78 -27.21 -16.92
C GLN A 29 -50.20 -27.65 -18.27
N THR A 30 -49.05 -27.10 -18.68
CA THR A 30 -48.37 -27.42 -19.95
C THR A 30 -46.91 -27.78 -19.68
N PRO A 31 -46.56 -29.07 -19.56
CA PRO A 31 -45.20 -29.51 -19.20
C PRO A 31 -44.13 -29.24 -20.28
N ASN A 32 -44.54 -28.92 -21.51
CA ASN A 32 -43.67 -28.51 -22.62
C ASN A 32 -43.95 -27.06 -22.99
N CYS A 33 -43.48 -26.10 -22.20
CA CYS A 33 -43.56 -24.69 -22.60
C CYS A 33 -42.51 -24.38 -23.66
N ASP A 34 -42.90 -23.61 -24.67
CA ASP A 34 -41.99 -23.07 -25.66
C ASP A 34 -40.97 -22.12 -25.00
N THR A 35 -39.78 -22.03 -25.60
CA THR A 35 -38.73 -21.12 -25.15
C THR A 35 -39.22 -19.68 -25.16
N THR A 36 -39.30 -19.06 -23.98
CA THR A 36 -39.70 -17.65 -23.85
C THR A 36 -38.51 -16.74 -24.10
N SER A 37 -38.68 -15.74 -24.97
CA SER A 37 -37.67 -14.70 -25.22
C SER A 37 -38.22 -13.32 -24.87
N LEU A 38 -37.33 -12.41 -24.45
CA LEU A 38 -37.65 -11.00 -24.24
C LEU A 38 -36.68 -10.14 -25.05
N THR A 39 -37.23 -9.24 -25.87
CA THR A 39 -36.43 -8.27 -26.62
C THR A 39 -36.38 -6.95 -25.88
N ARG A 40 -35.18 -6.39 -25.71
CA ARG A 40 -34.98 -5.07 -25.11
C ARG A 40 -34.09 -4.23 -26.02
N ASN A 41 -34.58 -3.04 -26.35
CA ASN A 41 -33.79 -2.05 -27.09
C ASN A 41 -32.99 -1.21 -26.10
N VAL A 42 -31.68 -1.13 -26.31
CA VAL A 42 -30.78 -0.36 -25.45
C VAL A 42 -29.81 0.42 -26.33
N PRO A 43 -29.65 1.74 -26.12
CA PRO A 43 -28.63 2.51 -26.84
C PRO A 43 -27.23 2.07 -26.41
N LEU A 44 -26.35 1.91 -27.39
CA LEU A 44 -24.93 1.62 -27.16
C LEU A 44 -24.22 2.85 -26.58
N GLN A 45 -23.15 2.61 -25.83
CA GLN A 45 -22.33 3.68 -25.25
C GLN A 45 -21.36 4.27 -26.28
N ASP A 46 -20.79 5.43 -25.97
CA ASP A 46 -19.96 6.21 -26.89
C ASP A 46 -18.55 5.62 -27.13
N SER A 47 -18.19 4.56 -26.38
CA SER A 47 -16.92 3.84 -26.54
C SER A 47 -16.86 3.12 -27.89
N ILE A 48 -15.83 3.44 -28.67
CA ILE A 48 -15.48 2.72 -29.90
C ILE A 48 -14.66 1.50 -29.48
N THR A 49 -15.34 0.37 -29.29
CA THR A 49 -14.78 -0.87 -28.73
C THR A 49 -15.63 -2.08 -29.12
N THR A 50 -15.19 -3.28 -28.74
CA THR A 50 -16.01 -4.49 -28.74
C THR A 50 -16.59 -4.70 -27.34
N TRP A 51 -17.91 -4.61 -27.21
CA TRP A 51 -18.61 -4.95 -25.97
C TRP A 51 -18.86 -6.45 -25.90
N GLN A 52 -18.69 -7.04 -24.72
CA GLN A 52 -19.06 -8.43 -24.44
C GLN A 52 -20.21 -8.44 -23.43
N PHE A 53 -21.36 -8.95 -23.86
CA PHE A 53 -22.54 -9.10 -23.00
C PHE A 53 -22.68 -10.54 -22.53
N THR A 54 -22.64 -10.76 -21.23
CA THR A 54 -22.82 -12.08 -20.62
C THR A 54 -24.11 -12.10 -19.81
N GLY A 55 -24.97 -13.08 -20.08
CA GLY A 55 -26.18 -13.32 -19.29
C GLY A 55 -25.97 -14.44 -18.28
N ILE A 56 -26.44 -14.24 -17.05
CA ILE A 56 -26.52 -15.29 -16.03
C ILE A 56 -27.99 -15.45 -15.66
N SER A 57 -28.51 -16.67 -15.77
CA SER A 57 -29.90 -16.98 -15.45
C SER A 57 -29.98 -17.96 -14.28
N LEU A 58 -31.01 -17.81 -13.45
CA LEU A 58 -31.33 -18.71 -12.35
C LEU A 58 -32.76 -19.22 -12.52
N SER A 59 -32.90 -20.53 -12.71
CA SER A 59 -34.17 -21.23 -12.83
C SER A 59 -34.41 -22.13 -11.62
N ARG A 60 -35.65 -22.18 -11.12
CA ARG A 60 -36.03 -23.12 -10.04
C ARG A 60 -35.94 -24.58 -10.47
N THR A 61 -36.06 -24.87 -11.76
CA THR A 61 -36.07 -26.24 -12.29
C THR A 61 -34.75 -26.63 -12.95
N HIS A 62 -34.04 -25.68 -13.56
CA HIS A 62 -32.80 -25.93 -14.31
C HIS A 62 -31.53 -25.42 -13.62
N GLY A 63 -31.67 -24.79 -12.44
CA GLY A 63 -30.53 -24.24 -11.71
C GLY A 63 -29.95 -22.99 -12.37
N ILE A 64 -28.65 -22.77 -12.20
CA ILE A 64 -27.93 -21.62 -12.76
C ILE A 64 -27.40 -21.99 -14.15
N CYS A 65 -27.56 -21.08 -15.11
CA CYS A 65 -26.95 -21.19 -16.43
C CYS A 65 -26.23 -19.87 -16.78
N VAL A 66 -24.96 -19.99 -17.18
CA VAL A 66 -24.14 -18.88 -17.68
C VAL A 66 -24.13 -18.97 -19.20
N GLY A 67 -24.65 -17.94 -19.87
CA GLY A 67 -24.70 -17.88 -21.33
C GLY A 67 -23.35 -17.57 -21.94
N GLU A 68 -23.17 -17.97 -23.21
CA GLU A 68 -22.00 -17.56 -23.99
C GLU A 68 -21.98 -16.04 -24.20
N PRO A 69 -20.81 -15.38 -24.13
CA PRO A 69 -20.72 -13.94 -24.33
C PRO A 69 -21.12 -13.52 -25.75
N LEU A 70 -22.00 -12.53 -25.86
CA LEU A 70 -22.35 -11.88 -27.12
C LEU A 70 -21.41 -10.71 -27.39
N GLU A 71 -20.66 -10.77 -28.48
CA GLU A 71 -19.78 -9.68 -28.91
C GLU A 71 -20.52 -8.67 -29.80
N VAL A 72 -20.41 -7.38 -29.47
CA VAL A 72 -20.99 -6.28 -30.25
C VAL A 72 -19.91 -5.24 -30.54
N ILE A 73 -19.54 -5.11 -31.82
CA ILE A 73 -18.48 -4.20 -32.29
C ILE A 73 -19.07 -2.81 -32.58
N VAL A 74 -18.58 -1.79 -31.89
CA VAL A 74 -18.97 -0.38 -32.09
C VAL A 74 -17.83 0.37 -32.75
N ARG A 75 -18.07 0.92 -33.96
CA ARG A 75 -17.03 1.61 -34.75
C ARG A 75 -17.56 2.82 -35.52
N LYS A 76 -16.66 3.77 -35.80
CA LYS A 76 -16.84 4.91 -36.72
C LYS A 76 -15.70 4.91 -37.75
N ASP A 77 -15.97 5.42 -38.95
CA ASP A 77 -14.94 5.51 -40.00
C ASP A 77 -13.93 6.64 -39.77
N PHE A 78 -14.35 7.69 -39.06
CA PHE A 78 -13.50 8.76 -38.55
C PHE A 78 -13.84 9.08 -37.10
N PHE A 79 -12.84 9.11 -36.22
CA PHE A 79 -13.02 9.44 -34.81
C PHE A 79 -11.72 9.89 -34.13
N ILE A 80 -11.88 10.51 -32.96
CA ILE A 80 -10.79 10.94 -32.08
C ILE A 80 -10.68 9.97 -30.90
N ASP A 81 -9.47 9.51 -30.63
CA ASP A 81 -9.10 8.88 -29.36
C ASP A 81 -8.22 9.83 -28.54
N LEU A 82 -8.81 10.39 -27.49
CA LEU A 82 -8.12 11.30 -26.58
C LEU A 82 -7.38 10.50 -25.50
N ARG A 83 -6.05 10.58 -25.51
CA ARG A 83 -5.19 9.97 -24.50
C ARG A 83 -4.91 10.97 -23.38
N LEU A 84 -5.44 10.68 -22.19
CA LEU A 84 -5.16 11.39 -20.95
C LEU A 84 -4.45 10.45 -19.96
N PRO A 85 -3.57 10.97 -19.09
CA PRO A 85 -3.09 10.21 -17.96
C PRO A 85 -4.24 9.90 -16.99
N TYR A 86 -4.06 8.88 -16.14
CA TYR A 86 -5.04 8.53 -15.10
C TYR A 86 -5.29 9.71 -14.14
N SER A 87 -4.22 10.43 -13.78
CA SER A 87 -4.28 11.68 -13.02
C SER A 87 -3.16 12.62 -13.46
N ALA A 88 -3.35 13.91 -13.19
CA ALA A 88 -2.38 14.97 -13.37
C ALA A 88 -2.09 15.66 -12.03
N VAL A 89 -0.86 16.11 -11.78
CA VAL A 89 -0.58 16.92 -10.59
C VAL A 89 -0.81 18.39 -10.91
N ARG A 90 -1.43 19.13 -9.97
CA ARG A 90 -1.62 20.58 -10.08
C ARG A 90 -0.28 21.27 -10.36
N GLY A 91 -0.24 22.08 -11.42
CA GLY A 91 0.91 22.86 -11.85
C GLY A 91 1.92 22.10 -12.74
N GLU A 92 1.69 20.83 -13.06
CA GLU A 92 2.52 20.12 -14.05
C GLU A 92 2.11 20.45 -15.48
N GLN A 93 3.09 20.64 -16.37
CA GLN A 93 2.86 20.73 -17.81
C GLN A 93 2.84 19.35 -18.45
N LEU A 94 1.75 19.02 -19.11
CA LEU A 94 1.47 17.74 -19.75
C LEU A 94 1.30 17.92 -21.25
N GLU A 95 1.83 16.99 -22.04
CA GLU A 95 1.43 16.82 -23.44
C GLU A 95 0.35 15.74 -23.52
N ILE A 96 -0.88 16.14 -23.81
CA ILE A 96 -1.96 15.21 -24.14
C ILE A 96 -2.01 15.00 -25.65
N LYS A 97 -2.44 13.81 -26.09
CA LYS A 97 -2.48 13.47 -27.52
C LYS A 97 -3.92 13.17 -27.94
N ALA A 98 -4.40 13.89 -28.94
CA ALA A 98 -5.59 13.53 -29.69
C ALA A 98 -5.18 12.67 -30.87
N ILE A 99 -5.55 11.40 -30.84
CA ILE A 99 -5.25 10.45 -31.91
C ILE A 99 -6.43 10.46 -32.88
N LEU A 100 -6.22 10.98 -34.08
CA LEU A 100 -7.21 10.97 -35.14
C LEU A 100 -7.09 9.68 -35.93
N HIS A 101 -8.20 8.99 -36.13
CA HIS A 101 -8.28 7.79 -36.97
C HIS A 101 -9.05 8.11 -38.25
N ASN A 102 -8.43 7.84 -39.40
CA ASN A 102 -9.10 7.89 -40.71
C ASN A 102 -9.10 6.50 -41.33
N TYR A 103 -10.21 5.76 -41.18
CA TYR A 103 -10.41 4.45 -41.82
C TYR A 103 -11.05 4.53 -43.20
N THR A 104 -11.29 5.74 -43.73
CA THR A 104 -11.76 5.91 -45.09
C THR A 104 -10.64 5.64 -46.10
N PRO A 105 -10.97 5.22 -47.34
CA PRO A 105 -9.99 4.98 -48.39
C PRO A 105 -9.42 6.28 -49.00
N ASN A 106 -9.84 7.46 -48.54
CA ASN A 106 -9.43 8.75 -49.08
C ASN A 106 -8.56 9.53 -48.07
N PRO A 107 -7.56 10.31 -48.53
CA PRO A 107 -6.86 11.26 -47.67
C PRO A 107 -7.82 12.36 -47.20
N ALA A 108 -7.59 12.87 -45.99
CA ALA A 108 -8.46 13.85 -45.33
C ALA A 108 -7.64 15.04 -44.83
N THR A 109 -8.18 16.25 -44.99
CA THR A 109 -7.68 17.44 -44.26
C THR A 109 -8.64 17.71 -43.12
N VAL A 110 -8.13 17.66 -41.90
CA VAL A 110 -8.93 17.67 -40.68
C VAL A 110 -8.64 18.94 -39.89
N ARG A 111 -9.69 19.66 -39.51
CA ARG A 111 -9.63 20.77 -38.56
C ARG A 111 -9.87 20.24 -37.16
N VAL A 112 -8.94 20.47 -36.24
CA VAL A 112 -8.99 20.03 -34.85
C VAL A 112 -9.04 21.26 -33.94
N ASP A 113 -10.02 21.31 -33.05
CA ASP A 113 -10.25 22.40 -32.12
C ASP A 113 -10.15 21.86 -30.67
N LEU A 114 -9.21 22.40 -29.88
CA LEU A 114 -9.15 22.24 -28.42
C LEU A 114 -9.99 23.33 -27.76
N THR A 115 -10.90 22.97 -26.85
CA THR A 115 -11.79 23.93 -26.17
C THR A 115 -11.15 24.42 -24.87
N GLU A 116 -11.38 25.70 -24.54
CA GLU A 116 -10.92 26.30 -23.28
C GLU A 116 -11.60 25.66 -22.06
N GLU A 117 -10.82 25.39 -21.01
CA GLU A 117 -11.28 24.96 -19.69
C GLU A 117 -10.68 25.90 -18.63
N GLN A 118 -11.50 26.49 -17.77
CA GLN A 118 -11.12 27.61 -16.89
C GLN A 118 -9.97 27.26 -15.94
N HIS A 119 -9.91 26.01 -15.50
CA HIS A 119 -8.95 25.51 -14.53
C HIS A 119 -7.80 24.71 -15.17
N VAL A 120 -7.70 24.71 -16.50
CA VAL A 120 -6.63 24.07 -17.26
C VAL A 120 -6.04 25.10 -18.22
N CYS A 121 -4.81 25.52 -17.93
CA CYS A 121 -4.04 26.36 -18.84
C CYS A 121 -3.68 25.57 -20.09
N SER A 122 -3.91 26.15 -21.27
CA SER A 122 -3.57 25.55 -22.57
C SER A 122 -3.53 26.65 -23.63
N SER A 123 -3.18 26.29 -24.86
CA SER A 123 -3.17 27.22 -25.99
C SER A 123 -4.57 27.77 -26.34
N ALA A 124 -5.64 27.18 -25.77
CA ALA A 124 -7.02 27.66 -25.90
C ALA A 124 -7.41 28.70 -24.83
N SER A 125 -6.62 28.85 -23.76
CA SER A 125 -6.90 29.79 -22.65
C SER A 125 -7.03 31.23 -23.14
N LYS A 126 -8.04 31.95 -22.65
CA LYS A 126 -8.43 33.32 -23.06
C LYS A 126 -8.81 33.47 -24.54
N ARG A 127 -8.73 32.41 -25.35
CA ARG A 127 -9.05 32.38 -26.79
C ARG A 127 -10.34 31.59 -27.09
N ARG A 128 -10.99 30.99 -26.08
CA ARG A 128 -12.12 30.03 -26.15
C ARG A 128 -11.83 28.72 -26.86
N ARG A 129 -11.04 28.74 -27.93
CA ARG A 129 -10.64 27.57 -28.71
C ARG A 129 -9.26 27.77 -29.33
N TYR A 130 -8.49 26.69 -29.42
CA TYR A 130 -7.24 26.63 -30.19
C TYR A 130 -7.41 25.67 -31.36
N ARG A 131 -7.10 26.14 -32.57
CA ARG A 131 -7.39 25.44 -33.83
C ARG A 131 -6.11 25.05 -34.54
N GLN A 132 -6.09 23.83 -35.06
CA GLN A 132 -5.02 23.31 -35.92
C GLN A 132 -5.61 22.57 -37.12
N GLU A 133 -4.96 22.70 -38.29
CA GLU A 133 -5.27 21.88 -39.46
C GLU A 133 -4.22 20.79 -39.66
N VAL A 134 -4.68 19.57 -39.91
CA VAL A 134 -3.83 18.39 -40.00
C VAL A 134 -4.22 17.57 -41.24
N LYS A 135 -3.23 17.24 -42.07
CA LYS A 135 -3.42 16.34 -43.22
C LYS A 135 -3.21 14.89 -42.80
N MET A 136 -4.11 14.01 -43.21
CA MET A 136 -4.09 12.58 -42.92
C MET A 136 -4.18 11.77 -44.22
N GLY A 137 -3.42 10.69 -44.31
CA GLY A 137 -3.53 9.73 -45.41
C GLY A 137 -4.77 8.85 -45.29
N ALA A 138 -5.10 8.13 -46.37
CA ALA A 138 -6.12 7.09 -46.35
C ALA A 138 -5.72 5.93 -45.43
N GLN A 139 -6.67 5.40 -44.64
CA GLN A 139 -6.42 4.28 -43.71
C GLN A 139 -5.24 4.52 -42.74
N THR A 140 -5.05 5.78 -42.30
CA THR A 140 -3.96 6.15 -41.38
C THR A 140 -4.47 6.76 -40.09
N THR A 141 -3.58 6.78 -39.10
CA THR A 141 -3.79 7.43 -37.80
C THR A 141 -2.80 8.58 -37.66
N ARG A 142 -3.22 9.70 -37.07
CA ARG A 142 -2.36 10.87 -36.83
C ARG A 142 -2.56 11.41 -35.43
N ALA A 143 -1.48 11.54 -34.67
CA ALA A 143 -1.50 12.17 -33.35
C ALA A 143 -1.35 13.68 -33.46
N VAL A 144 -2.16 14.42 -32.70
CA VAL A 144 -2.10 15.87 -32.54
C VAL A 144 -1.83 16.17 -31.07
N PRO A 145 -0.64 16.71 -30.74
CA PRO A 145 -0.28 17.03 -29.36
C PRO A 145 -0.90 18.36 -28.92
N PHE A 146 -1.37 18.41 -27.68
CA PHE A 146 -1.74 19.65 -27.00
C PHE A 146 -1.04 19.73 -25.65
N ILE A 147 -0.50 20.90 -25.33
CA ILE A 147 0.11 21.16 -24.03
C ILE A 147 -0.96 21.72 -23.10
N ILE A 148 -1.06 21.14 -21.90
CA ILE A 148 -1.97 21.59 -20.86
C ILE A 148 -1.26 21.66 -19.50
N ILE A 149 -1.65 22.62 -18.66
CA ILE A 149 -1.18 22.77 -17.28
C ILE A 149 -2.41 22.88 -16.37
N PRO A 150 -2.74 21.85 -15.58
CA PRO A 150 -3.87 21.91 -14.66
C PRO A 150 -3.59 22.84 -13.48
N MET A 151 -4.48 23.80 -13.24
CA MET A 151 -4.24 24.91 -12.30
C MET A 151 -4.94 24.71 -10.95
N LYS A 152 -5.90 23.79 -10.88
CA LYS A 152 -6.71 23.52 -9.69
C LYS A 152 -6.93 22.03 -9.50
N GLU A 153 -7.17 21.58 -8.28
CA GLU A 153 -7.53 20.19 -7.96
C GLU A 153 -9.00 19.91 -8.31
N GLY A 154 -9.29 18.67 -8.73
CA GLY A 154 -10.63 18.24 -9.08
C GLY A 154 -10.71 17.45 -10.38
N LYS A 155 -11.88 17.41 -11.00
CA LYS A 155 -12.11 16.74 -12.29
C LYS A 155 -12.49 17.79 -13.32
N PHE A 156 -11.68 17.94 -14.37
CA PHE A 156 -11.90 18.94 -15.42
C PHE A 156 -12.13 18.27 -16.77
N ASN A 157 -12.96 18.89 -17.61
CA ASN A 157 -13.33 18.32 -18.88
C ASN A 157 -12.32 18.76 -19.94
N ILE A 158 -11.64 17.80 -20.57
CA ILE A 158 -10.81 18.07 -21.74
C ILE A 158 -11.65 17.72 -22.97
N GLU A 159 -12.01 18.75 -23.73
CA GLU A 159 -12.83 18.63 -24.93
C GLU A 159 -12.03 18.92 -26.20
N ILE A 160 -12.08 17.97 -27.14
CA ILE A 160 -11.46 18.10 -28.46
C ILE A 160 -12.51 17.76 -29.52
N LYS A 161 -12.59 18.60 -30.56
CA LYS A 161 -13.50 18.40 -31.70
C LYS A 161 -12.70 18.38 -32.99
N ALA A 162 -13.11 17.53 -33.92
CA ALA A 162 -12.49 17.44 -35.23
C ALA A 162 -13.54 17.31 -36.34
N ALA A 163 -13.29 17.99 -37.46
CA ALA A 163 -14.13 17.92 -38.66
C ALA A 163 -13.26 17.78 -39.91
N VAL A 164 -13.64 16.87 -40.80
CA VAL A 164 -13.00 16.69 -42.10
C VAL A 164 -13.51 17.77 -43.05
N LYS A 165 -12.60 18.47 -43.73
CA LYS A 165 -12.93 19.50 -44.72
C LYS A 165 -13.65 18.87 -45.91
N ASP A 166 -14.64 19.58 -46.45
CA ASP A 166 -15.44 19.15 -47.61
C ASP A 166 -16.14 17.78 -47.44
N SER A 167 -16.43 17.40 -46.18
CA SER A 167 -17.10 16.15 -45.81
C SER A 167 -18.04 16.36 -44.63
N SER A 168 -18.98 15.44 -44.43
CA SER A 168 -19.85 15.38 -43.24
C SER A 168 -19.19 14.65 -42.06
N LEU A 169 -18.00 14.07 -42.25
CA LEU A 169 -17.29 13.32 -41.20
C LEU A 169 -16.77 14.26 -40.10
N ASN A 170 -17.22 13.99 -38.87
CA ASN A 170 -16.85 14.75 -37.69
C ASN A 170 -16.91 13.87 -36.43
N ASP A 171 -16.18 14.29 -35.40
CA ASP A 171 -16.22 13.67 -34.08
C ASP A 171 -15.83 14.69 -33.01
N GLY A 172 -16.39 14.54 -31.83
CA GLY A 172 -15.98 15.27 -30.63
C GLY A 172 -15.81 14.29 -29.48
N ILE A 173 -14.90 14.59 -28.56
CA ILE A 173 -14.66 13.76 -27.38
C ILE A 173 -14.42 14.63 -26.15
N ILE A 174 -15.09 14.29 -25.05
CA ILE A 174 -14.88 14.88 -23.74
C ILE A 174 -14.43 13.78 -22.78
N LYS A 175 -13.22 13.89 -22.23
CA LYS A 175 -12.76 13.04 -21.13
C LYS A 175 -12.42 13.89 -19.90
N LYS A 176 -12.68 13.33 -18.72
CA LYS A 176 -12.39 13.99 -17.43
C LYS A 176 -10.93 13.74 -17.03
N LEU A 177 -10.17 14.79 -16.85
CA LEU A 177 -8.85 14.76 -16.25
C LEU A 177 -8.97 14.92 -14.73
N LEU A 178 -8.50 13.92 -13.97
CA LEU A 178 -8.38 14.01 -12.52
C LEU A 178 -7.11 14.77 -12.15
N VAL A 179 -7.22 15.87 -11.43
CA VAL A 179 -6.09 16.68 -10.97
C VAL A 179 -5.95 16.54 -9.46
N VAL A 180 -4.76 16.08 -9.05
CA VAL A 180 -4.38 15.83 -7.65
C VAL A 180 -3.41 16.91 -7.15
N PRO A 181 -3.36 17.15 -5.83
CA PRO A 181 -2.38 18.06 -5.24
C PRO A 181 -0.93 17.61 -5.46
N GLU A 182 -0.02 18.56 -5.29
CA GLU A 182 1.42 18.33 -5.21
C GLU A 182 1.83 17.58 -3.94
N GLY A 183 3.03 16.98 -3.96
CA GLY A 183 3.55 16.20 -2.84
C GLY A 183 3.23 14.70 -2.93
N VAL A 184 3.43 13.99 -1.82
CA VAL A 184 3.18 12.55 -1.67
C VAL A 184 2.10 12.36 -0.61
N LEU A 185 1.09 11.53 -0.90
CA LEU A 185 0.08 11.15 0.08
C LEU A 185 0.73 10.27 1.17
N VAL A 186 0.86 10.81 2.37
CA VAL A 186 1.42 10.11 3.54
C VAL A 186 0.28 9.60 4.40
N LYS A 187 0.42 8.34 4.88
CA LYS A 187 -0.46 7.73 5.86
C LYS A 187 0.28 7.65 7.20
N SER A 188 -0.21 8.35 8.22
CA SER A 188 0.36 8.32 9.57
C SER A 188 -0.55 7.55 10.52
N PRO A 189 -0.23 6.29 10.87
CA PRO A 189 -1.03 5.49 11.77
C PRO A 189 -0.64 5.71 13.24
N GLN A 190 -1.64 5.73 14.11
CA GLN A 190 -1.51 5.56 15.57
C GLN A 190 -2.42 4.41 16.00
N ILE A 191 -1.92 3.56 16.90
CA ILE A 191 -2.63 2.35 17.35
C ILE A 191 -2.67 2.35 18.87
N ILE A 192 -3.84 2.08 19.44
CA ILE A 192 -4.03 1.89 20.88
C ILE A 192 -4.85 0.62 21.13
N ILE A 193 -4.56 -0.04 22.26
CA ILE A 193 -5.29 -1.22 22.72
C ILE A 193 -6.17 -0.81 23.91
N LEU A 194 -7.48 -1.02 23.73
CA LEU A 194 -8.51 -0.90 24.75
C LEU A 194 -8.63 -2.23 25.49
N ASP A 195 -8.45 -2.20 26.81
CA ASP A 195 -8.76 -3.29 27.73
C ASP A 195 -9.27 -2.65 29.04
N PRO A 196 -10.58 -2.36 29.13
CA PRO A 196 -11.14 -1.68 30.29
C PRO A 196 -10.97 -2.42 31.61
N THR A 197 -10.78 -3.75 31.54
CA THR A 197 -10.64 -4.60 32.73
C THR A 197 -9.24 -4.50 33.32
N THR A 198 -8.19 -4.46 32.50
CA THR A 198 -6.80 -4.40 32.99
C THR A 198 -6.18 -3.00 32.97
N LYS A 199 -6.56 -2.16 32.01
CA LYS A 199 -6.01 -0.80 31.81
C LYS A 199 -6.96 0.32 32.24
N GLY A 200 -8.23 0.01 32.43
CA GLY A 200 -9.25 0.98 32.85
C GLY A 200 -9.24 1.26 34.35
N VAL A 201 -9.81 2.40 34.74
CA VAL A 201 -10.14 2.74 36.14
C VAL A 201 -11.61 2.40 36.36
N ALA A 202 -11.90 1.52 37.33
CA ALA A 202 -13.25 1.04 37.62
C ALA A 202 -13.97 0.41 36.39
N GLY A 203 -13.25 -0.32 35.54
CA GLY A 203 -13.81 -1.00 34.36
C GLY A 203 -14.09 -0.07 33.18
N LYS A 204 -13.57 1.17 33.20
CA LYS A 204 -13.71 2.17 32.14
C LYS A 204 -12.32 2.65 31.71
N GLN A 205 -12.05 2.61 30.41
CA GLN A 205 -10.83 3.17 29.82
C GLN A 205 -11.18 4.35 28.93
N GLU A 206 -10.46 5.46 29.09
CA GLU A 206 -10.63 6.67 28.28
C GLU A 206 -9.26 7.08 27.71
N GLU A 207 -9.18 7.18 26.39
CA GLU A 207 -7.97 7.53 25.66
C GLU A 207 -8.27 8.71 24.73
N THR A 208 -7.34 9.67 24.63
CA THR A 208 -7.47 10.78 23.67
C THR A 208 -6.33 10.72 22.66
N LEU A 209 -6.71 10.60 21.38
CA LEU A 209 -5.80 10.47 20.25
C LEU A 209 -5.69 11.79 19.51
N ASN A 210 -4.46 12.14 19.13
CA ASN A 210 -4.16 13.26 18.25
C ASN A 210 -2.95 12.91 17.37
N SER A 211 -3.07 13.12 16.05
CA SER A 211 -2.01 12.75 15.13
C SER A 211 -0.72 13.56 15.29
N GLY A 212 -0.77 14.77 15.86
CA GLY A 212 0.41 15.59 16.18
C GLY A 212 1.30 15.93 14.99
N ILE A 213 0.77 15.90 13.77
CA ILE A 213 1.52 16.08 12.52
C ILE A 213 1.94 17.56 12.40
N PRO A 214 3.24 17.89 12.26
CA PRO A 214 3.69 19.27 12.14
C PRO A 214 3.14 19.97 10.89
N ILE A 215 2.47 21.12 11.05
CA ILE A 215 1.88 21.92 9.94
C ILE A 215 2.91 22.26 8.85
N LYS A 216 4.18 22.46 9.23
CA LYS A 216 5.30 22.74 8.32
C LYS A 216 5.63 21.61 7.33
N ASP A 217 5.15 20.40 7.59
CA ASP A 217 5.38 19.22 6.75
C ASP A 217 4.21 18.96 5.79
N LEU A 218 3.09 19.67 5.96
CA LEU A 218 1.94 19.62 5.05
C LEU A 218 2.17 20.48 3.82
N VAL A 219 1.68 19.98 2.69
CA VAL A 219 1.41 20.80 1.51
C VAL A 219 0.17 21.66 1.81
N ARG A 220 0.29 22.98 1.67
CA ARG A 220 -0.80 23.92 1.94
C ARG A 220 -1.99 23.68 1.01
N ASN A 221 -3.20 23.92 1.51
CA ASN A 221 -4.46 23.84 0.77
C ASN A 221 -4.78 22.46 0.17
N THR A 222 -4.20 21.39 0.71
CA THR A 222 -4.49 20.00 0.28
C THR A 222 -5.54 19.35 1.18
N PRO A 223 -6.33 18.40 0.65
CA PRO A 223 -7.30 17.67 1.45
C PRO A 223 -6.59 16.80 2.51
N THR A 224 -7.05 16.92 3.75
CA THR A 224 -6.61 16.11 4.88
C THR A 224 -7.79 15.28 5.40
N SER A 225 -7.51 14.08 5.92
CA SER A 225 -8.55 13.31 6.60
C SER A 225 -7.98 12.34 7.63
N THR A 226 -8.71 12.12 8.70
CA THR A 226 -8.40 11.11 9.71
C THR A 226 -9.48 10.04 9.68
N GLN A 227 -9.07 8.78 9.51
CA GLN A 227 -9.93 7.61 9.61
C GLN A 227 -9.64 6.89 10.92
N ILE A 228 -10.67 6.63 11.71
CA ILE A 228 -10.58 5.90 12.96
C ILE A 228 -11.27 4.57 12.76
N SER A 229 -10.53 3.49 12.93
CA SER A 229 -11.05 2.13 12.84
C SER A 229 -10.99 1.50 14.23
N VAL A 230 -12.11 1.01 14.74
CA VAL A 230 -12.15 0.19 15.93
C VAL A 230 -12.51 -1.20 15.49
N THR A 231 -11.58 -2.11 15.69
CA THR A 231 -11.86 -3.54 15.64
C THR A 231 -12.12 -3.98 17.07
N GLY A 232 -13.09 -4.89 17.27
CA GLY A 232 -13.35 -5.54 18.56
C GLY A 232 -12.13 -6.34 18.98
N ARG A 233 -12.27 -7.60 19.38
CA ARG A 233 -11.09 -8.45 19.63
C ARG A 233 -10.24 -8.36 18.38
N GLU A 234 -9.13 -7.63 18.48
CA GLU A 234 -8.30 -7.36 17.34
C GLU A 234 -7.66 -8.69 17.04
N GLN A 235 -8.25 -9.40 16.08
CA GLN A 235 -7.39 -10.14 15.23
C GLN A 235 -6.38 -9.13 14.67
N VAL A 236 -5.12 -9.29 15.02
CA VAL A 236 -4.11 -9.27 13.98
C VAL A 236 -4.63 -10.25 12.91
N SER A 237 -5.39 -9.75 11.93
CA SER A 237 -6.51 -10.41 11.22
C SER A 237 -6.17 -11.46 10.17
N THR A 238 -5.00 -12.05 10.34
CA THR A 238 -4.63 -13.34 9.76
C THR A 238 -3.84 -14.23 10.73
N LEU A 239 -3.45 -13.74 11.91
CA LEU A 239 -2.52 -14.42 12.83
C LEU A 239 -3.14 -14.83 14.18
N VAL A 240 -4.13 -14.10 14.72
CA VAL A 240 -4.43 -14.24 16.17
C VAL A 240 -5.73 -14.98 16.51
N GLU A 241 -6.80 -14.91 15.71
CA GLU A 241 -7.94 -15.84 15.94
C GLU A 241 -7.76 -17.19 15.29
N ASN A 242 -6.61 -17.34 14.64
CA ASN A 242 -6.16 -18.55 14.01
C ASN A 242 -4.66 -18.73 14.25
N ALA A 243 -4.18 -18.49 15.48
CA ALA A 243 -2.90 -19.08 15.86
C ALA A 243 -2.94 -20.59 15.54
N ILE A 244 -4.15 -21.15 15.70
CA ILE A 244 -4.61 -22.42 15.19
C ILE A 244 -6.00 -22.25 14.54
N SER A 245 -6.11 -21.72 13.31
CA SER A 245 -7.35 -21.97 12.56
C SER A 245 -7.48 -23.45 12.29
N GLY A 246 -8.69 -23.90 11.99
CA GLY A 246 -8.80 -25.09 11.19
C GLY A 246 -8.02 -25.03 9.86
N ASP A 247 -8.00 -23.92 9.13
CA ASP A 247 -7.10 -23.71 7.98
C ASP A 247 -5.62 -23.96 8.30
N SER A 248 -5.09 -23.38 9.39
CA SER A 248 -3.70 -23.55 9.85
C SER A 248 -3.44 -25.02 10.22
N MET A 249 -4.36 -25.66 10.94
CA MET A 249 -4.29 -27.09 11.25
C MET A 249 -4.41 -27.97 10.01
N GLY A 250 -5.17 -27.51 9.02
CA GLY A 250 -5.30 -28.13 7.71
C GLY A 250 -3.98 -28.15 6.94
N THR A 251 -3.03 -27.27 7.25
CA THR A 251 -1.67 -27.30 6.66
C THR A 251 -0.75 -28.33 7.33
N LEU A 252 -1.06 -28.73 8.57
CA LEU A 252 -0.32 -29.77 9.30
C LEU A 252 -0.77 -31.20 8.92
N ILE A 253 -1.86 -31.32 8.16
CA ILE A 253 -2.33 -32.58 7.57
C ILE A 253 -1.42 -32.93 6.40
N ILE A 254 -0.25 -33.47 6.72
CA ILE A 254 0.74 -33.92 5.74
C ILE A 254 0.93 -35.43 5.83
N GLN A 255 1.29 -36.02 4.69
CA GLN A 255 1.60 -37.45 4.64
C GLN A 255 2.98 -37.74 5.26
N PRO A 256 3.07 -38.65 6.24
CA PRO A 256 4.34 -39.01 6.86
C PRO A 256 5.27 -39.78 5.93
N SER A 257 6.58 -39.51 6.00
CA SER A 257 7.60 -40.19 5.20
C SER A 257 9.00 -40.08 5.82
N GLY A 258 9.97 -40.84 5.26
CA GLY A 258 11.38 -40.79 5.65
C GLY A 258 11.82 -41.97 6.51
N CYS A 259 12.94 -41.79 7.24
CA CYS A 259 13.43 -42.76 8.23
C CYS A 259 12.58 -42.76 9.51
N GLY A 260 12.85 -43.64 10.48
CA GLY A 260 12.02 -43.73 11.70
C GLY A 260 11.84 -42.40 12.43
N GLU A 261 12.91 -41.59 12.52
CA GLU A 261 12.83 -40.24 13.12
C GLU A 261 11.95 -39.29 12.28
N GLN A 262 12.18 -39.20 10.98
CA GLN A 262 11.43 -38.28 10.10
C GLN A 262 9.95 -38.68 9.97
N ASN A 263 9.68 -39.99 9.91
CA ASN A 263 8.34 -40.53 9.78
C ASN A 263 7.51 -40.25 11.03
N ILE A 264 8.03 -40.53 12.24
CA ILE A 264 7.27 -40.24 13.47
C ILE A 264 7.09 -38.73 13.69
N ALA A 265 8.07 -37.91 13.32
CA ALA A 265 7.96 -36.45 13.42
C ALA A 265 6.87 -35.90 12.49
N SER A 266 6.84 -36.35 11.24
CA SER A 266 5.82 -35.95 10.27
C SER A 266 4.43 -36.54 10.60
N MET A 267 4.35 -37.74 11.18
CA MET A 267 3.11 -38.34 11.70
C MET A 267 2.52 -37.56 12.88
N THR A 268 3.35 -36.93 13.70
CA THR A 268 2.87 -36.16 14.86
C THR A 268 2.02 -34.96 14.47
N LEU A 269 2.29 -34.35 13.31
CA LEU A 269 1.55 -33.19 12.80
C LEU A 269 0.06 -33.47 12.53
N PRO A 270 -0.33 -34.46 11.70
CA PRO A 270 -1.75 -34.80 11.50
C PRO A 270 -2.41 -35.34 12.77
N VAL A 271 -1.68 -36.01 13.68
CA VAL A 271 -2.23 -36.45 14.99
C VAL A 271 -2.67 -35.25 15.83
N ILE A 272 -1.81 -34.23 15.96
CA ILE A 272 -2.14 -33.02 16.73
C ILE A 272 -3.26 -32.24 16.06
N ALA A 273 -3.20 -32.09 14.73
CA ALA A 273 -4.22 -31.39 13.97
C ALA A 273 -5.60 -32.04 14.12
N ALA A 274 -5.70 -33.35 13.90
CA ALA A 274 -6.97 -34.06 14.05
C ALA A 274 -7.49 -33.99 15.49
N THR A 275 -6.62 -34.15 16.49
CA THR A 275 -7.01 -34.05 17.91
C THR A 275 -7.54 -32.66 18.26
N TYR A 276 -6.89 -31.61 17.78
CA TYR A 276 -7.33 -30.23 17.99
C TYR A 276 -8.71 -30.00 17.36
N LEU A 277 -8.86 -30.33 16.08
CA LEU A 277 -10.08 -30.08 15.32
C LEU A 277 -11.28 -30.89 15.84
N ASP A 278 -11.04 -32.12 16.32
CA ASP A 278 -12.06 -32.91 17.01
C ASP A 278 -12.48 -32.28 18.34
N LYS A 279 -11.54 -31.78 19.15
CA LYS A 279 -11.85 -31.17 20.45
C LYS A 279 -12.51 -29.79 20.33
N THR A 280 -12.21 -29.02 19.29
CA THR A 280 -12.73 -27.65 19.10
C THR A 280 -13.91 -27.55 18.13
N ASN A 281 -14.33 -28.66 17.51
CA ASN A 281 -15.39 -28.72 16.50
C ASN A 281 -15.17 -27.81 15.27
N GLN A 282 -13.91 -27.62 14.85
CA GLN A 282 -13.56 -26.68 13.78
C GLN A 282 -13.40 -27.31 12.38
N TRP A 283 -13.82 -28.55 12.17
CA TRP A 283 -13.68 -29.24 10.86
C TRP A 283 -14.38 -28.54 9.69
N GLU A 284 -15.42 -27.73 9.95
CA GLU A 284 -16.10 -26.96 8.92
C GLU A 284 -15.17 -26.00 8.20
N THR A 285 -14.28 -25.34 8.94
CA THR A 285 -13.32 -24.37 8.38
C THR A 285 -12.34 -25.03 7.40
N VAL A 286 -11.97 -26.28 7.67
CA VAL A 286 -10.96 -27.06 6.92
C VAL A 286 -11.57 -27.84 5.75
N GLY A 287 -12.88 -28.09 5.83
CA GLY A 287 -13.60 -29.07 5.03
C GLY A 287 -13.64 -30.45 5.71
N PHE A 288 -14.84 -30.94 5.99
CA PHE A 288 -15.07 -32.22 6.68
C PHE A 288 -14.36 -33.42 6.04
N GLN A 289 -14.10 -33.39 4.74
CA GLN A 289 -13.39 -34.46 4.02
C GLN A 289 -11.94 -34.61 4.47
N LYS A 290 -11.27 -33.52 4.90
CA LYS A 290 -9.88 -33.55 5.38
C LYS A 290 -9.70 -34.34 6.67
N ARG A 291 -10.77 -34.57 7.44
CA ARG A 291 -10.71 -35.47 8.61
C ARG A 291 -10.33 -36.88 8.19
N ASN A 292 -10.94 -37.41 7.12
CA ASN A 292 -10.63 -38.74 6.62
C ASN A 292 -9.19 -38.83 6.08
N GLU A 293 -8.73 -37.77 5.41
CA GLU A 293 -7.35 -37.66 4.94
C GLU A 293 -6.35 -37.69 6.10
N ALA A 294 -6.58 -36.90 7.16
CA ALA A 294 -5.73 -36.92 8.35
C ALA A 294 -5.66 -38.32 8.98
N LEU A 295 -6.81 -39.00 9.14
CA LEU A 295 -6.84 -40.37 9.66
C LEU A 295 -6.07 -41.36 8.76
N GLN A 296 -6.12 -41.17 7.44
CA GLN A 296 -5.38 -42.00 6.49
C GLN A 296 -3.86 -41.76 6.57
N HIS A 297 -3.44 -40.51 6.71
CA HIS A 297 -2.04 -40.14 6.91
C HIS A 297 -1.48 -40.69 8.23
N ILE A 298 -2.27 -40.62 9.32
CA ILE A 298 -1.90 -41.22 10.61
C ILE A 298 -1.74 -42.75 10.48
N LYS A 299 -2.67 -43.45 9.81
CA LYS A 299 -2.55 -44.89 9.54
C LYS A 299 -1.30 -45.23 8.74
N THR A 300 -1.00 -44.42 7.72
CA THR A 300 0.19 -44.60 6.87
C THR A 300 1.48 -44.40 7.67
N GLY A 301 1.57 -43.33 8.46
CA GLY A 301 2.70 -43.08 9.36
C GLY A 301 2.91 -44.20 10.37
N TYR A 302 1.82 -44.71 10.96
CA TYR A 302 1.88 -45.86 11.87
C TYR A 302 2.47 -47.10 11.19
N GLN A 303 1.98 -47.46 10.00
CA GLN A 303 2.48 -48.62 9.26
C GLN A 303 3.95 -48.47 8.85
N ASN A 304 4.35 -47.27 8.40
CA ASN A 304 5.74 -46.97 8.06
C ASN A 304 6.66 -47.10 9.28
N GLU A 305 6.22 -46.63 10.46
CA GLU A 305 7.03 -46.65 11.67
C GLU A 305 7.34 -48.07 12.16
N LEU A 306 6.42 -49.02 11.92
CA LEU A 306 6.61 -50.42 12.30
C LEU A 306 7.77 -51.09 11.57
N VAL A 307 8.22 -50.56 10.42
CA VAL A 307 9.41 -51.05 9.71
C VAL A 307 10.69 -50.85 10.54
N PHE A 308 10.70 -49.84 11.43
CA PHE A 308 11.83 -49.49 12.28
C PHE A 308 11.75 -50.10 13.69
N ARG A 309 10.69 -50.89 13.95
CA ARG A 309 10.46 -51.58 15.21
C ARG A 309 11.34 -52.83 15.32
N LYS A 310 11.94 -53.03 16.49
CA LYS A 310 12.74 -54.22 16.81
C LYS A 310 11.96 -55.30 17.55
N LYS A 311 12.56 -56.49 17.63
CA LYS A 311 11.99 -57.66 18.32
C LYS A 311 11.75 -57.45 19.82
N ASP A 312 12.50 -56.55 20.46
CA ASP A 312 12.34 -56.20 21.87
C ASP A 312 11.35 -55.05 22.11
N GLY A 313 10.67 -54.59 21.06
CA GLY A 313 9.69 -53.49 21.11
C GLY A 313 10.30 -52.10 20.99
N SER A 314 11.63 -51.97 20.91
CA SER A 314 12.30 -50.68 20.75
C SER A 314 12.30 -50.19 19.31
N PHE A 315 12.58 -48.89 19.11
CA PHE A 315 12.66 -48.24 17.81
C PHE A 315 14.05 -47.67 17.55
N ALA A 316 14.42 -47.59 16.28
CA ALA A 316 15.70 -47.06 15.80
C ALA A 316 15.51 -46.19 14.56
N VAL A 317 16.50 -45.37 14.21
CA VAL A 317 16.44 -44.50 13.01
C VAL A 317 16.35 -45.34 11.73
N TRP A 318 17.12 -46.42 11.69
CA TRP A 318 17.14 -47.41 10.62
C TRP A 318 16.99 -48.81 11.22
N ALA A 319 16.41 -49.75 10.47
CA ALA A 319 16.18 -51.12 10.95
C ALA A 319 17.47 -51.84 11.39
N HIS A 320 18.63 -51.45 10.85
CA HIS A 320 19.95 -52.03 11.18
C HIS A 320 20.73 -51.24 12.26
N SER A 321 20.25 -50.07 12.68
CA SER A 321 20.90 -49.25 13.71
C SER A 321 20.57 -49.75 15.12
N GLU A 322 21.37 -49.34 16.12
CA GLU A 322 21.03 -49.58 17.54
C GLU A 322 19.77 -48.83 17.97
N SER A 323 19.11 -49.33 19.03
CA SER A 323 17.84 -48.77 19.50
C SER A 323 18.07 -47.49 20.28
N SER A 324 17.20 -46.49 20.09
CA SER A 324 17.27 -45.25 20.88
C SER A 324 16.19 -45.23 21.95
N THR A 325 16.59 -44.85 23.18
CA THR A 325 15.68 -44.60 24.31
C THR A 325 14.74 -43.45 23.98
N TRP A 326 15.29 -42.31 23.55
CA TRP A 326 14.49 -41.13 23.23
C TRP A 326 13.49 -41.41 22.10
N LEU A 327 13.94 -42.03 21.01
CA LEU A 327 13.04 -42.34 19.88
C LEU A 327 11.95 -43.32 20.31
N THR A 328 12.29 -44.36 21.07
CA THR A 328 11.31 -45.34 21.57
C THR A 328 10.27 -44.67 22.48
N ALA A 329 10.69 -43.74 23.35
CA ALA A 329 9.76 -42.96 24.19
C ALA A 329 8.88 -42.03 23.35
N TYR A 330 9.43 -41.39 22.33
CA TYR A 330 8.67 -40.50 21.45
C TYR A 330 7.63 -41.26 20.62
N VAL A 331 8.00 -42.41 20.04
CA VAL A 331 7.07 -43.29 19.32
C VAL A 331 5.96 -43.77 20.24
N ALA A 332 6.28 -44.21 21.47
CA ALA A 332 5.26 -44.63 22.44
C ALA A 332 4.29 -43.49 22.80
N LYS A 333 4.81 -42.26 23.01
CA LYS A 333 3.98 -41.07 23.24
C LYS A 333 3.03 -40.81 22.07
N VAL A 334 3.55 -40.75 20.84
CA VAL A 334 2.75 -40.42 19.64
C VAL A 334 1.73 -41.52 19.33
N PHE A 335 2.10 -42.79 19.50
CA PHE A 335 1.17 -43.91 19.33
C PHE A 335 0.04 -43.89 20.36
N ALA A 336 0.34 -43.56 21.62
CA ALA A 336 -0.69 -43.40 22.65
C ALA A 336 -1.64 -42.23 22.34
N MET A 337 -1.14 -41.14 21.74
CA MET A 337 -2.00 -40.04 21.27
C MET A 337 -2.86 -40.46 20.07
N ALA A 338 -2.27 -41.14 19.09
CA ALA A 338 -2.92 -41.57 17.85
C ALA A 338 -3.99 -42.66 18.07
N ASP A 339 -3.88 -43.44 19.14
CA ASP A 339 -4.81 -44.52 19.51
C ASP A 339 -6.25 -44.03 19.79
N ASN A 340 -6.43 -42.74 20.10
CA ASN A 340 -7.76 -42.13 20.19
C ASN A 340 -8.38 -41.79 18.81
N LEU A 341 -7.58 -41.80 17.73
CA LEU A 341 -7.97 -41.40 16.39
C LEU A 341 -8.05 -42.59 15.42
N VAL A 342 -7.10 -43.53 15.52
CA VAL A 342 -6.98 -44.71 14.66
C VAL A 342 -6.67 -45.96 15.49
N ALA A 343 -6.96 -47.14 14.96
CA ALA A 343 -6.66 -48.40 15.64
C ALA A 343 -5.14 -48.66 15.71
N VAL A 344 -4.55 -48.49 16.90
CA VAL A 344 -3.15 -48.82 17.19
C VAL A 344 -3.11 -50.09 18.04
N GLN A 345 -2.28 -51.07 17.65
CA GLN A 345 -2.14 -52.30 18.44
C GLN A 345 -1.48 -52.02 19.80
N LYS A 346 -2.14 -52.47 20.87
CA LYS A 346 -1.73 -52.24 22.27
C LYS A 346 -0.33 -52.79 22.54
N GLU A 347 0.01 -53.92 21.94
CA GLU A 347 1.29 -54.60 22.05
C GLU A 347 2.45 -53.70 21.58
N HIS A 348 2.24 -52.91 20.52
CA HIS A 348 3.28 -52.04 19.96
C HIS A 348 3.65 -50.88 20.91
N ILE A 349 2.69 -50.36 21.67
CA ILE A 349 2.93 -49.33 22.70
C ILE A 349 3.55 -49.98 23.94
N CYS A 350 2.96 -51.07 24.45
CA CYS A 350 3.35 -51.62 25.73
C CYS A 350 4.71 -52.33 25.71
N GLU A 351 5.12 -52.92 24.58
CA GLU A 351 6.48 -53.45 24.44
C GLU A 351 7.54 -52.34 24.39
N ALA A 352 7.26 -51.20 23.76
CA ALA A 352 8.14 -50.03 23.79
C ALA A 352 8.31 -49.49 25.21
N ILE A 353 7.22 -49.38 25.98
CA ILE A 353 7.26 -49.01 27.40
C ILE A 353 8.05 -50.05 28.22
N LYS A 354 7.83 -51.35 27.98
CA LYS A 354 8.57 -52.42 28.64
C LYS A 354 10.08 -52.32 28.37
N PHE A 355 10.48 -52.00 27.14
CA PHE A 355 11.89 -51.72 26.81
C PHE A 355 12.45 -50.56 27.65
N LEU A 356 11.75 -49.42 27.72
CA LEU A 356 12.20 -48.28 28.52
C LEU A 356 12.42 -48.65 29.99
N VAL A 357 11.47 -49.37 30.59
CA VAL A 357 11.54 -49.79 32.00
C VAL A 357 12.70 -50.77 32.25
N LEU A 358 12.90 -51.75 31.36
CA LEU A 358 13.86 -52.84 31.61
C LEU A 358 15.28 -52.53 31.14
N ARG A 359 15.44 -51.67 30.13
CA ARG A 359 16.74 -51.43 29.48
C ARG A 359 17.27 -50.01 29.66
N ALA A 360 16.39 -49.00 29.76
CA ALA A 360 16.81 -47.60 29.80
C ALA A 360 16.80 -46.98 31.20
N GLN A 361 15.93 -47.47 32.10
CA GLN A 361 15.83 -46.97 33.48
C GLN A 361 16.97 -47.49 34.36
N GLN A 362 17.61 -46.58 35.09
CA GLN A 362 18.64 -46.86 36.08
C GLN A 362 18.02 -47.19 37.46
N PRO A 363 18.77 -47.84 38.37
CA PRO A 363 18.25 -48.19 39.70
C PRO A 363 17.78 -47.00 40.54
N ASP A 364 18.35 -45.80 40.32
CA ASP A 364 18.01 -44.56 41.01
C ASP A 364 16.75 -43.86 40.47
N GLY A 365 16.18 -44.38 39.37
CA GLY A 365 14.99 -43.86 38.70
C GLY A 365 15.26 -43.01 37.46
N SER A 366 16.52 -42.64 37.19
CA SER A 366 16.90 -41.86 36.01
C SER A 366 16.83 -42.70 34.73
N PHE A 367 16.64 -42.06 33.57
CA PHE A 367 16.73 -42.71 32.26
C PHE A 367 17.96 -42.23 31.50
N ARG A 368 18.61 -43.16 30.81
CA ARG A 368 19.77 -42.88 29.96
C ARG A 368 19.50 -43.30 28.51
N GLU A 369 20.09 -42.56 27.58
CA GLU A 369 20.14 -42.92 26.18
C GLU A 369 21.07 -44.12 25.95
N VAL A 370 20.55 -45.19 25.33
CA VAL A 370 21.31 -46.42 25.03
C VAL A 370 21.85 -46.42 23.59
N GLY A 371 21.25 -45.67 22.67
CA GLY A 371 21.67 -45.59 21.27
C GLY A 371 22.02 -44.18 20.79
N THR A 372 22.03 -43.99 19.47
CA THR A 372 22.23 -42.67 18.85
C THR A 372 20.95 -42.19 18.18
N VAL A 373 20.74 -40.87 18.23
CA VAL A 373 19.68 -40.17 17.49
C VAL A 373 20.43 -39.37 16.43
N SER A 374 19.99 -39.46 15.18
CA SER A 374 20.70 -38.86 14.04
C SER A 374 20.30 -37.40 13.84
N HIS A 375 19.03 -37.07 14.07
CA HIS A 375 18.48 -35.72 13.90
C HIS A 375 18.48 -34.97 15.25
N GLY A 376 19.57 -34.24 15.51
CA GLY A 376 19.75 -33.45 16.73
C GLY A 376 18.71 -32.34 16.92
N GLU A 377 18.09 -31.87 15.84
CA GLU A 377 16.99 -30.91 15.84
C GLU A 377 15.66 -31.51 16.33
N MET A 378 15.50 -32.83 16.27
CA MET A 378 14.30 -33.53 16.70
C MET A 378 14.28 -33.82 18.21
N ILE A 379 15.41 -33.77 18.91
CA ILE A 379 15.48 -34.04 20.35
C ILE A 379 15.28 -32.78 21.21
N GLY A 380 15.18 -31.59 20.59
CA GLY A 380 15.15 -30.34 21.34
C GLY A 380 16.40 -30.15 22.20
N ASP A 381 16.27 -29.52 23.36
CA ASP A 381 17.37 -29.37 24.33
C ASP A 381 17.44 -30.50 25.37
N VAL A 382 16.85 -31.68 25.09
CA VAL A 382 16.90 -32.85 26.00
C VAL A 382 18.34 -33.33 26.27
N ARG A 383 19.26 -33.16 25.32
CA ARG A 383 20.70 -33.46 25.53
C ARG A 383 21.49 -32.26 26.09
N GLY A 384 20.81 -31.20 26.49
CA GLY A 384 21.41 -29.97 27.01
C GLY A 384 22.00 -30.09 28.40
N ALA A 385 22.21 -28.94 29.05
CA ALA A 385 22.54 -28.92 30.47
C ALA A 385 21.39 -29.55 31.27
N ASP A 386 21.72 -30.33 32.31
CA ASP A 386 20.77 -31.15 33.08
C ASP A 386 20.04 -32.22 32.23
N SER A 387 20.76 -32.88 31.32
CA SER A 387 20.23 -33.94 30.42
C SER A 387 19.71 -35.18 31.16
N ASP A 388 20.25 -35.47 32.35
CA ASP A 388 19.76 -36.53 33.24
C ASP A 388 18.29 -36.31 33.63
N ALA A 389 17.92 -35.07 33.94
CA ALA A 389 16.57 -34.71 34.32
C ALA A 389 15.63 -34.61 33.13
N SER A 390 16.03 -33.97 32.04
CA SER A 390 15.18 -33.82 30.85
C SER A 390 14.92 -35.15 30.14
N MET A 391 15.91 -36.05 30.02
CA MET A 391 15.69 -37.40 29.48
C MET A 391 14.72 -38.21 30.35
N THR A 392 14.90 -38.14 31.67
CA THR A 392 14.01 -38.81 32.64
C THR A 392 12.60 -38.25 32.57
N ALA A 393 12.43 -36.93 32.49
CA ALA A 393 11.15 -36.26 32.36
C ALA A 393 10.45 -36.65 31.05
N PHE A 394 11.17 -36.65 29.92
CA PHE A 394 10.64 -37.05 28.61
C PHE A 394 10.14 -38.50 28.60
N CYS A 395 10.93 -39.45 29.12
CA CYS A 395 10.52 -40.85 29.24
C CYS A 395 9.31 -41.01 30.18
N LEU A 396 9.28 -40.29 31.30
CA LEU A 396 8.15 -40.31 32.23
C LEU A 396 6.88 -39.77 31.58
N ILE A 397 6.94 -38.70 30.78
CA ILE A 397 5.79 -38.16 30.04
C ILE A 397 5.24 -39.22 29.08
N ALA A 398 6.09 -39.90 28.31
CA ALA A 398 5.66 -40.99 27.42
C ALA A 398 4.96 -42.14 28.17
N MET A 399 5.49 -42.51 29.35
CA MET A 399 4.87 -43.51 30.24
C MET A 399 3.54 -43.04 30.83
N GLN A 400 3.40 -41.75 31.12
CA GLN A 400 2.17 -41.15 31.64
C GLN A 400 1.06 -41.14 30.60
N GLU A 401 1.36 -40.76 29.36
CA GLU A 401 0.41 -40.78 28.23
C GLU A 401 -0.05 -42.21 27.90
N SER A 402 0.84 -43.20 28.05
CA SER A 402 0.53 -44.63 27.77
C SER A 402 -0.16 -45.37 28.94
N ARG A 403 -0.40 -44.71 30.08
CA ARG A 403 -0.85 -45.33 31.35
C ARG A 403 -2.17 -46.09 31.18
N THR A 404 -3.14 -45.49 30.51
CA THR A 404 -4.50 -46.05 30.36
C THR A 404 -4.52 -47.35 29.57
N ARG A 405 -3.57 -47.54 28.66
CA ARG A 405 -3.47 -48.76 27.82
C ARG A 405 -2.55 -49.81 28.43
N CYS A 406 -1.42 -49.43 29.02
CA CYS A 406 -0.35 -50.37 29.36
C CYS A 406 -0.25 -50.78 30.83
N ASN A 407 -0.99 -50.15 31.75
CA ASN A 407 -0.94 -50.52 33.17
C ASN A 407 -1.21 -52.00 33.44
N ASP A 408 -2.19 -52.60 32.75
CA ASP A 408 -2.55 -54.01 32.96
C ASP A 408 -1.57 -55.01 32.33
N THR A 409 -0.81 -54.56 31.32
CA THR A 409 0.09 -55.41 30.54
C THR A 409 1.53 -55.35 31.06
N VAL A 410 1.97 -54.18 31.53
CA VAL A 410 3.31 -53.96 32.06
C VAL A 410 3.22 -53.75 33.57
N GLN A 411 3.23 -54.84 34.34
CA GLN A 411 3.09 -54.81 35.80
C GLN A 411 4.15 -53.94 36.52
N SER A 412 5.33 -53.77 35.91
CA SER A 412 6.41 -52.94 36.45
C SER A 412 6.25 -51.44 36.17
N LEU A 413 5.30 -51.03 35.34
CA LEU A 413 5.13 -49.63 34.91
C LEU A 413 4.80 -48.67 36.08
N PRO A 414 3.85 -48.98 36.99
CA PRO A 414 3.57 -48.08 38.13
C PRO A 414 4.82 -47.85 39.00
N GLY A 415 5.55 -48.92 39.35
CA GLY A 415 6.76 -48.81 40.15
C GLY A 415 7.90 -48.08 39.44
N SER A 416 8.01 -48.23 38.12
CA SER A 416 8.98 -47.48 37.29
C SER A 416 8.68 -45.98 37.28
N LYS A 417 7.42 -45.60 37.11
CA LYS A 417 6.99 -44.20 37.17
C LYS A 417 7.29 -43.56 38.53
N ASP A 418 6.96 -44.26 39.61
CA ASP A 418 7.20 -43.74 40.97
C ASP A 418 8.69 -43.48 41.24
N LYS A 419 9.58 -44.33 40.73
CA LYS A 419 11.03 -44.11 40.81
C LYS A 419 11.46 -42.86 40.03
N ALA A 420 10.96 -42.68 38.80
CA ALA A 420 11.27 -41.52 37.98
C ALA A 420 10.75 -40.22 38.60
N VAL A 421 9.52 -40.22 39.15
CA VAL A 421 8.94 -39.08 39.88
C VAL A 421 9.81 -38.71 41.08
N LYS A 422 10.17 -39.70 41.93
CA LYS A 422 11.04 -39.46 43.10
C LYS A 422 12.44 -38.97 42.72
N TYR A 423 12.97 -39.39 41.59
CA TYR A 423 14.23 -38.86 41.06
C TYR A 423 14.10 -37.39 40.67
N LEU A 424 13.09 -37.06 39.86
CA LEU A 424 12.83 -35.70 39.37
C LEU A 424 12.51 -34.72 40.51
N GLU A 425 11.71 -35.11 41.50
CA GLU A 425 11.41 -34.28 42.69
C GLU A 425 12.69 -33.89 43.44
N ARG A 426 13.64 -34.82 43.61
CA ARG A 426 14.94 -34.55 44.26
C ARG A 426 15.85 -33.69 43.39
N ARG A 427 15.78 -33.85 42.07
CA ARG A 427 16.68 -33.17 41.12
C ARG A 427 16.21 -31.73 40.80
N LEU A 428 14.91 -31.48 40.80
CA LEU A 428 14.27 -30.22 40.40
C LEU A 428 14.87 -28.95 41.05
N PRO A 429 15.13 -28.89 42.38
CA PRO A 429 15.68 -27.68 43.01
C PRO A 429 17.11 -27.34 42.59
N ARG A 430 17.84 -28.32 42.02
CA ARG A 430 19.24 -28.18 41.58
C ARG A 430 19.37 -27.99 40.07
N LEU A 431 18.26 -27.90 39.35
CA LEU A 431 18.28 -27.64 37.91
C LEU A 431 18.68 -26.20 37.63
N THR A 432 19.42 -26.03 36.55
CA THR A 432 19.95 -24.74 36.08
C THR A 432 19.42 -24.37 34.71
N ASN A 433 19.08 -25.36 33.88
CA ASN A 433 18.54 -25.16 32.55
C ASN A 433 17.01 -24.88 32.60
N PRO A 434 16.52 -23.70 32.17
CA PRO A 434 15.09 -23.39 32.09
C PRO A 434 14.27 -24.43 31.32
N TYR A 435 14.85 -25.01 30.27
CA TYR A 435 14.22 -26.07 29.48
C TYR A 435 13.97 -27.33 30.31
N ALA A 436 15.00 -27.82 31.01
CA ALA A 436 14.89 -28.98 31.88
C ALA A 436 13.91 -28.74 33.04
N VAL A 437 13.89 -27.51 33.58
CA VAL A 437 12.94 -27.10 34.63
C VAL A 437 11.50 -27.17 34.12
N ALA A 438 11.21 -26.60 32.94
CA ALA A 438 9.86 -26.59 32.38
C ALA A 438 9.35 -28.01 32.07
N MET A 439 10.17 -28.84 31.41
CA MET A 439 9.82 -30.23 31.09
C MET A 439 9.62 -31.09 32.35
N THR A 440 10.51 -30.95 33.34
CA THR A 440 10.38 -31.65 34.63
C THR A 440 9.12 -31.21 35.37
N SER A 441 8.81 -29.90 35.34
CA SER A 441 7.61 -29.35 35.96
C SER A 441 6.34 -29.91 35.31
N TYR A 442 6.31 -30.07 33.99
CA TYR A 442 5.20 -30.73 33.30
C TYR A 442 5.04 -32.21 33.69
N ALA A 443 6.14 -32.97 33.69
CA ALA A 443 6.12 -34.38 34.09
C ALA A 443 5.61 -34.57 35.53
N LEU A 444 5.97 -33.66 36.45
CA LEU A 444 5.47 -33.67 37.83
C LEU A 444 4.03 -33.16 37.94
N ALA A 445 3.62 -32.18 37.13
CA ALA A 445 2.24 -31.70 37.07
C ALA A 445 1.25 -32.82 36.72
N ASN A 446 1.66 -33.76 35.86
CA ASN A 446 0.86 -34.95 35.51
C ASN A 446 0.54 -35.88 36.69
N GLU A 447 1.32 -35.82 37.78
CA GLU A 447 1.06 -36.54 39.03
C GLU A 447 0.64 -35.58 40.18
N ASN A 448 0.12 -34.39 39.83
CA ASN A 448 -0.32 -33.34 40.75
C ASN A 448 0.79 -32.82 41.71
N LYS A 449 2.05 -32.83 41.25
CA LYS A 449 3.25 -32.44 42.03
C LYS A 449 3.96 -31.22 41.46
N LEU A 450 3.24 -30.31 40.81
CA LEU A 450 3.82 -29.09 40.22
C LEU A 450 4.32 -28.14 41.31
N ASN A 451 5.62 -27.80 41.28
CA ASN A 451 6.19 -26.72 42.07
C ASN A 451 6.23 -25.42 41.25
N LYS A 452 5.22 -24.56 41.43
CA LYS A 452 5.10 -23.29 40.69
C LYS A 452 6.23 -22.31 41.03
N GLU A 453 6.74 -22.30 42.25
CA GLU A 453 7.80 -21.37 42.67
C GLU A 453 9.09 -21.62 41.89
N ILE A 454 9.50 -22.89 41.76
CA ILE A 454 10.69 -23.26 40.99
C ILE A 454 10.46 -23.00 39.50
N LEU A 455 9.27 -23.30 38.97
CA LEU A 455 8.95 -23.01 37.57
C LEU A 455 9.08 -21.51 37.27
N TYR A 456 8.43 -20.64 38.06
CA TYR A 456 8.45 -19.19 37.83
C TYR A 456 9.78 -18.52 38.11
N LYS A 457 10.68 -19.14 38.89
CA LYS A 457 12.06 -18.65 39.08
C LYS A 457 12.82 -18.49 37.76
N PHE A 458 12.46 -19.28 36.75
CA PHE A 458 13.09 -19.26 35.42
C PHE A 458 12.20 -18.61 34.34
N ALA A 459 11.08 -18.00 34.73
CA ALA A 459 10.22 -17.27 33.80
C ALA A 459 10.76 -15.85 33.53
N SER A 460 10.38 -15.29 32.39
CA SER A 460 10.51 -13.86 32.09
C SER A 460 9.83 -12.98 33.16
N THR A 461 10.21 -11.70 33.23
CA THR A 461 9.66 -10.72 34.18
C THR A 461 8.13 -10.61 34.10
N GLU A 462 7.57 -10.68 32.90
CA GLU A 462 6.12 -10.65 32.62
C GLU A 462 5.43 -12.00 32.84
N ARG A 463 6.19 -13.04 33.23
CA ARG A 463 5.74 -14.44 33.35
C ARG A 463 5.11 -15.00 32.08
N SER A 464 5.52 -14.47 30.92
CA SER A 464 4.95 -14.80 29.61
C SER A 464 5.70 -15.95 28.90
N HIS A 465 7.00 -16.13 29.15
CA HIS A 465 7.80 -17.20 28.55
C HIS A 465 8.99 -17.63 29.42
N TRP A 466 9.64 -18.75 29.06
CA TRP A 466 10.80 -19.34 29.74
C TRP A 466 12.05 -19.29 28.84
N PRO A 467 12.85 -18.20 28.92
CA PRO A 467 13.98 -17.99 28.03
C PRO A 467 15.08 -19.04 28.22
N THR A 468 15.62 -19.54 27.11
CA THR A 468 16.75 -20.49 27.12
C THR A 468 18.00 -19.87 26.47
N PRO A 469 19.21 -20.10 27.01
CA PRO A 469 20.44 -19.50 26.47
C PRO A 469 20.82 -19.98 25.07
N LYS A 470 20.30 -21.13 24.63
CA LYS A 470 20.64 -21.76 23.34
C LYS A 470 19.85 -21.23 22.15
N GLY A 471 18.86 -20.36 22.37
CA GLY A 471 18.16 -19.64 21.31
C GLY A 471 16.64 -19.69 21.39
N HIS A 472 16.00 -19.09 20.39
CA HIS A 472 14.55 -18.88 20.34
C HIS A 472 13.74 -20.18 20.23
N VAL A 473 14.18 -21.14 19.40
CA VAL A 473 13.47 -22.42 19.19
C VAL A 473 13.32 -23.22 20.50
N TYR A 474 14.38 -23.31 21.30
CA TYR A 474 14.33 -24.02 22.59
C TYR A 474 13.54 -23.24 23.65
N THR A 475 13.47 -21.91 23.52
CA THR A 475 12.62 -21.05 24.36
C THR A 475 11.14 -21.31 24.08
N LEU A 476 10.75 -21.49 22.81
CA LEU A 476 9.38 -21.88 22.44
C LEU A 476 9.01 -23.24 23.05
N GLU A 477 9.90 -24.22 22.92
CA GLU A 477 9.67 -25.57 23.43
C GLU A 477 9.59 -25.61 24.97
N ALA A 478 10.53 -24.94 25.67
CA ALA A 478 10.49 -24.80 27.12
C ALA A 478 9.19 -24.14 27.59
N THR A 479 8.80 -23.05 26.92
CA THR A 479 7.55 -22.34 27.22
C THR A 479 6.32 -23.20 26.97
N ALA A 480 6.37 -24.12 25.98
CA ALA A 480 5.25 -25.01 25.67
C ALA A 480 5.06 -26.06 26.77
N TYR A 481 6.15 -26.63 27.28
CA TYR A 481 6.10 -27.50 28.47
C TYR A 481 5.60 -26.75 29.71
N ALA A 482 6.02 -25.50 29.92
CA ALA A 482 5.51 -24.69 31.01
C ALA A 482 4.00 -24.43 30.88
N LEU A 483 3.52 -24.11 29.68
CA LEU A 483 2.08 -23.94 29.41
C LEU A 483 1.31 -25.24 29.71
N LEU A 484 1.79 -26.39 29.22
CA LEU A 484 1.19 -27.69 29.52
C LEU A 484 1.15 -27.98 31.02
N ALA A 485 2.20 -27.63 31.77
CA ALA A 485 2.23 -27.78 33.22
C ALA A 485 1.16 -26.92 33.92
N LEU A 486 1.00 -25.66 33.50
CA LEU A 486 -0.02 -24.74 34.03
C LEU A 486 -1.44 -25.20 33.70
N VAL A 487 -1.67 -25.63 32.46
CA VAL A 487 -2.96 -26.19 32.01
C VAL A 487 -3.31 -27.42 32.82
N LYS A 488 -2.34 -28.33 33.04
CA LYS A 488 -2.55 -29.54 33.85
C LYS A 488 -2.91 -29.23 35.30
N ALA A 489 -2.29 -28.19 35.87
CA ALA A 489 -2.60 -27.67 37.19
C ALA A 489 -3.88 -26.81 37.24
N LYS A 490 -4.62 -26.67 36.12
CA LYS A 490 -5.82 -25.83 35.97
C LYS A 490 -5.58 -24.35 36.31
N ALA A 491 -4.36 -23.86 36.13
CA ALA A 491 -3.95 -22.49 36.39
C ALA A 491 -4.17 -21.60 35.14
N PHE A 492 -5.41 -21.52 34.65
CA PHE A 492 -5.71 -20.89 33.35
C PHE A 492 -5.43 -19.38 33.30
N GLU A 493 -5.69 -18.65 34.39
CA GLU A 493 -5.37 -17.21 34.46
C GLU A 493 -3.86 -16.95 34.34
N GLU A 494 -3.04 -17.80 34.95
CA GLU A 494 -1.59 -17.72 34.86
C GLU A 494 -1.05 -18.18 33.49
N ALA A 495 -1.83 -19.00 32.76
CA ALA A 495 -1.50 -19.46 31.42
C ALA A 495 -1.84 -18.43 30.32
N LYS A 496 -2.77 -17.49 30.57
CA LYS A 496 -3.19 -16.47 29.59
C LYS A 496 -2.01 -15.65 29.01
N PRO A 497 -1.07 -15.10 29.80
CA PRO A 497 0.06 -14.36 29.26
C PRO A 497 0.96 -15.21 28.37
N VAL A 498 1.08 -16.51 28.67
CA VAL A 498 1.89 -17.46 27.90
C VAL A 498 1.27 -17.74 26.53
N VAL A 499 -0.05 -17.94 26.49
CA VAL A 499 -0.79 -18.10 25.23
C VAL A 499 -0.71 -16.83 24.38
N ARG A 500 -0.88 -15.65 25.00
CA ARG A 500 -0.71 -14.36 24.30
C ARG A 500 0.69 -14.21 23.72
N TRP A 501 1.71 -14.64 24.45
CA TRP A 501 3.09 -14.58 23.97
C TRP A 501 3.31 -15.50 22.76
N PHE A 502 2.81 -16.74 22.78
CA PHE A 502 2.90 -17.63 21.61
C PHE A 502 2.26 -17.05 20.36
N ASN A 503 1.14 -16.34 20.50
CA ASN A 503 0.48 -15.66 19.38
C ASN A 503 1.37 -14.59 18.74
N MET A 504 2.33 -14.02 19.49
CA MET A 504 3.32 -13.08 18.96
C MET A 504 4.55 -13.77 18.34
N GLN A 505 4.72 -15.09 18.52
CA GLN A 505 5.91 -15.83 18.05
C GLN A 505 5.69 -16.64 16.77
N GLN A 506 4.47 -16.69 16.25
CA GLN A 506 4.12 -17.54 15.11
C GLN A 506 4.72 -17.02 13.80
N MET A 507 5.34 -17.91 13.02
CA MET A 507 5.85 -17.55 11.68
C MET A 507 4.73 -17.65 10.63
N VAL A 508 4.88 -16.96 9.51
CA VAL A 508 3.83 -16.75 8.49
C VAL A 508 3.37 -17.99 7.72
N TYR A 509 4.02 -19.14 7.93
CA TYR A 509 3.58 -20.44 7.41
C TYR A 509 3.04 -21.37 8.51
N GLY A 510 2.65 -20.84 9.68
CA GLY A 510 2.16 -21.61 10.83
C GLY A 510 3.25 -22.31 11.66
N GLY A 511 4.47 -22.45 11.12
CA GLY A 511 5.59 -23.07 11.85
C GLY A 511 6.19 -22.19 12.96
N PHE A 512 6.90 -22.85 13.89
CA PHE A 512 7.62 -22.22 15.02
C PHE A 512 9.15 -22.42 14.91
N GLY A 513 9.67 -22.46 13.68
CA GLY A 513 11.11 -22.53 13.38
C GLY A 513 11.75 -23.93 13.43
N SER A 514 11.14 -24.91 14.11
CA SER A 514 11.56 -26.33 14.05
C SER A 514 10.37 -27.28 14.21
N THR A 515 10.53 -28.53 13.79
CA THR A 515 9.49 -29.56 13.91
C THR A 515 9.09 -29.78 15.37
N GLN A 516 10.05 -29.89 16.31
CA GLN A 516 9.74 -30.06 17.73
C GLN A 516 9.06 -28.84 18.36
N ALA A 517 9.57 -27.62 18.11
CA ALA A 517 8.95 -26.42 18.65
C ALA A 517 7.52 -26.27 18.12
N THR A 518 7.32 -26.53 16.82
CA THR A 518 6.00 -26.49 16.20
C THR A 518 5.04 -27.49 16.85
N ILE A 519 5.47 -28.75 16.98
CA ILE A 519 4.68 -29.83 17.62
C ILE A 519 4.32 -29.46 19.06
N MET A 520 5.29 -29.03 19.87
CA MET A 520 5.07 -28.79 21.29
C MET A 520 4.20 -27.56 21.53
N VAL A 521 4.42 -26.47 20.79
CA VAL A 521 3.60 -25.25 20.90
C VAL A 521 2.15 -25.53 20.51
N TYR A 522 1.94 -26.22 19.38
CA TYR A 522 0.58 -26.59 18.97
C TYR A 522 -0.10 -27.53 19.96
N GLN A 523 0.61 -28.54 20.49
CA GLN A 523 0.08 -29.40 21.54
C GLN A 523 -0.34 -28.58 22.78
N ALA A 524 0.51 -27.67 23.24
CA ALA A 524 0.26 -26.87 24.44
C ALA A 524 -0.93 -25.92 24.29
N ILE A 525 -1.02 -25.21 23.17
CA ILE A 525 -2.12 -24.30 22.86
C ILE A 525 -3.41 -25.08 22.65
N ALA A 526 -3.37 -26.23 21.98
CA ALA A 526 -4.52 -27.11 21.79
C ALA A 526 -5.12 -27.57 23.13
N GLU A 527 -4.29 -28.02 24.06
CA GLU A 527 -4.76 -28.45 25.39
C GLU A 527 -5.28 -27.29 26.23
N TYR A 528 -4.70 -26.08 26.10
CA TYR A 528 -5.23 -24.88 26.73
C TYR A 528 -6.64 -24.58 26.24
N TRP A 529 -6.87 -24.49 24.93
CA TRP A 529 -8.18 -24.14 24.37
C TRP A 529 -9.24 -25.24 24.57
N ALA A 530 -8.83 -26.51 24.57
CA ALA A 530 -9.73 -27.61 24.87
C ALA A 530 -10.22 -27.62 26.34
N SER A 531 -9.45 -27.02 27.25
CA SER A 531 -9.70 -27.08 28.70
C SER A 531 -10.17 -25.75 29.30
N ALA A 532 -9.80 -24.62 28.72
CA ALA A 532 -10.17 -23.29 29.18
C ALA A 532 -11.58 -22.93 28.69
N LYS A 533 -12.42 -22.42 29.59
CA LYS A 533 -13.70 -21.81 29.19
C LYS A 533 -13.44 -20.45 28.54
N GLU A 534 -14.07 -20.17 27.41
CA GLU A 534 -14.00 -18.85 26.80
C GLU A 534 -14.57 -17.80 27.79
N PRO A 535 -13.83 -16.71 28.05
CA PRO A 535 -14.35 -15.62 28.86
C PRO A 535 -15.51 -14.91 28.15
N GLU A 536 -16.43 -14.34 28.92
CA GLU A 536 -17.46 -13.45 28.38
C GLU A 536 -16.80 -12.27 27.64
N TYR A 537 -17.32 -11.98 26.45
CA TYR A 537 -16.84 -10.91 25.58
C TYR A 537 -18.03 -10.01 25.24
N ASP A 538 -18.07 -8.84 25.87
CA ASP A 538 -19.06 -7.79 25.69
C ASP A 538 -18.41 -6.43 26.01
N LEU A 539 -17.98 -5.74 24.95
CA LEU A 539 -17.20 -4.52 25.01
C LEU A 539 -17.92 -3.39 24.27
N ASN A 540 -18.22 -2.32 25.00
CA ASN A 540 -18.81 -1.10 24.44
C ASN A 540 -17.71 -0.07 24.20
N VAL A 541 -17.65 0.49 22.99
CA VAL A 541 -16.69 1.52 22.60
C VAL A 541 -17.44 2.73 22.04
N ASP A 542 -17.27 3.88 22.69
CA ASP A 542 -17.82 5.16 22.30
C ASP A 542 -16.69 6.05 21.75
N ILE A 543 -16.83 6.53 20.51
CA ILE A 543 -15.88 7.44 19.85
C ILE A 543 -16.49 8.83 19.76
N LEU A 544 -15.90 9.80 20.46
CA LEU A 544 -16.26 11.20 20.37
C LEU A 544 -15.37 11.91 19.36
N LEU A 545 -15.98 12.30 18.24
CA LEU A 545 -15.31 13.05 17.18
C LEU A 545 -15.43 14.57 17.42
N PRO A 546 -14.41 15.36 17.05
CA PRO A 546 -14.42 16.81 17.12
C PRO A 546 -15.59 17.39 16.32
N GLY A 547 -16.31 18.36 16.90
CA GLY A 547 -17.45 19.02 16.27
C GLY A 547 -18.76 18.23 16.25
N ARG A 548 -18.80 16.99 16.77
CA ARG A 548 -20.03 16.21 16.96
C ARG A 548 -20.46 16.22 18.42
N SER A 549 -21.75 16.43 18.67
CA SER A 549 -22.34 16.43 20.03
C SER A 549 -22.67 15.03 20.55
N LYS A 550 -22.81 14.04 19.66
CA LYS A 550 -23.09 12.64 20.02
C LYS A 550 -21.90 11.75 19.63
N PRO A 551 -21.45 10.83 20.51
CA PRO A 551 -20.43 9.86 20.16
C PRO A 551 -20.99 8.78 19.22
N ASP A 552 -20.11 8.25 18.36
CA ASP A 552 -20.39 7.03 17.60
C ASP A 552 -20.22 5.84 18.56
N LYS A 553 -21.28 5.05 18.75
CA LYS A 553 -21.29 3.93 19.72
C LYS A 553 -21.21 2.58 19.03
N PHE A 554 -20.31 1.72 19.49
CA PHE A 554 -20.12 0.38 18.96
C PHE A 554 -20.14 -0.65 20.10
N ASN A 555 -20.84 -1.77 19.88
CA ASN A 555 -20.83 -2.92 20.78
C ASN A 555 -20.16 -4.10 20.07
N PHE A 556 -19.18 -4.70 20.75
CA PHE A 556 -18.48 -5.89 20.31
C PHE A 556 -18.77 -7.03 21.28
N ASN A 557 -19.36 -8.10 20.76
CA ASN A 557 -19.76 -9.29 21.49
C ASN A 557 -19.26 -10.56 20.77
N ARG A 558 -19.60 -11.75 21.29
CA ARG A 558 -19.16 -13.04 20.71
C ARG A 558 -19.51 -13.22 19.24
N ASP A 559 -20.58 -12.62 18.73
CA ASP A 559 -20.99 -12.82 17.33
C ASP A 559 -20.32 -11.85 16.36
N ASN A 560 -19.84 -10.70 16.84
CA ASN A 560 -19.38 -9.60 15.98
C ASN A 560 -18.03 -9.00 16.36
N HIS A 561 -17.29 -9.59 17.31
CA HIS A 561 -15.99 -9.10 17.76
C HIS A 561 -14.94 -8.98 16.65
N TYR A 562 -15.10 -9.74 15.56
CA TYR A 562 -14.30 -9.68 14.33
C TYR A 562 -14.51 -8.41 13.48
N ALA A 563 -15.62 -7.70 13.68
CA ALA A 563 -16.00 -6.60 12.79
C ALA A 563 -15.11 -5.37 13.03
N THR A 564 -14.70 -4.73 11.95
CA THR A 564 -14.10 -3.39 12.02
C THR A 564 -15.17 -2.33 11.80
N ARG A 565 -15.26 -1.36 12.71
CA ARG A 565 -16.12 -0.18 12.62
C ARG A 565 -15.27 1.03 12.29
N THR A 566 -15.68 1.82 11.32
CA THR A 566 -14.89 2.97 10.84
C THR A 566 -15.66 4.27 10.99
N SER A 567 -14.99 5.30 11.51
CA SER A 567 -15.44 6.68 11.54
C SER A 567 -14.43 7.57 10.79
N LYS A 568 -14.90 8.67 10.18
CA LYS A 568 -14.07 9.58 9.39
C LYS A 568 -14.25 11.03 9.80
N ILE A 569 -13.14 11.76 9.82
CA ILE A 569 -13.04 13.22 9.97
C ILE A 569 -12.33 13.77 8.72
N ASN A 570 -12.79 14.88 8.16
CA ASN A 570 -12.15 15.56 7.03
C ASN A 570 -11.15 16.62 7.51
N ASP A 571 -10.34 16.28 8.50
CA ASP A 571 -9.26 17.11 9.03
C ASP A 571 -8.23 16.20 9.74
N ILE A 572 -7.09 16.74 10.15
CA ILE A 572 -6.06 16.08 10.97
C ILE A 572 -5.76 16.89 12.23
N ASN A 573 -5.01 16.29 13.17
CA ASN A 573 -4.57 16.93 14.42
C ASN A 573 -5.71 17.44 15.33
N GLN A 574 -6.92 16.92 15.13
CA GLN A 574 -8.02 17.12 16.04
C GLN A 574 -8.02 16.03 17.12
N ASN A 575 -8.43 16.38 18.34
CA ASN A 575 -8.54 15.42 19.43
C ASN A 575 -9.74 14.49 19.19
N VAL A 576 -9.48 13.18 19.22
CA VAL A 576 -10.52 12.13 19.19
C VAL A 576 -10.47 11.40 20.53
N THR A 577 -11.58 11.44 21.27
CA THR A 577 -11.68 10.74 22.56
C THR A 577 -12.40 9.41 22.37
N VAL A 578 -11.80 8.33 22.87
CA VAL A 578 -12.32 6.98 22.81
C VAL A 578 -12.57 6.50 24.23
N LYS A 579 -13.79 6.04 24.50
CA LYS A 579 -14.19 5.48 25.81
C LYS A 579 -14.59 4.02 25.62
N ALA A 580 -14.08 3.15 26.47
CA ALA A 580 -14.36 1.73 26.42
C ALA A 580 -14.82 1.21 27.79
N GLU A 581 -15.91 0.45 27.82
CA GLU A 581 -16.50 -0.12 29.02
C GLU A 581 -16.96 -1.57 28.76
N GLY A 582 -16.78 -2.46 29.73
CA GLY A 582 -17.17 -3.87 29.63
C GLY A 582 -16.00 -4.84 29.66
N THR A 583 -16.24 -6.07 29.22
CA THR A 583 -15.30 -7.19 29.26
C THR A 583 -14.85 -7.58 27.87
N GLY A 584 -13.57 -7.39 27.56
CA GLY A 584 -13.00 -7.65 26.24
C GLY A 584 -11.86 -6.70 25.92
N GLU A 585 -11.20 -6.91 24.78
CA GLU A 585 -10.10 -6.07 24.31
C GLU A 585 -10.40 -5.59 22.89
N ALA A 586 -10.21 -4.31 22.60
CA ALA A 586 -10.36 -3.76 21.25
C ALA A 586 -9.13 -3.00 20.78
N THR A 587 -8.92 -2.93 19.47
CA THR A 587 -7.87 -2.07 18.93
C THR A 587 -8.46 -0.93 18.13
N VAL A 588 -8.02 0.27 18.49
CA VAL A 588 -8.30 1.48 17.75
C VAL A 588 -7.08 1.86 16.92
N LYS A 589 -7.30 1.97 15.62
CA LYS A 589 -6.33 2.45 14.64
C LYS A 589 -6.80 3.78 14.07
N MET A 590 -6.08 4.85 14.38
CA MET A 590 -6.27 6.17 13.78
C MET A 590 -5.26 6.35 12.65
N VAL A 591 -5.73 6.59 11.43
CA VAL A 591 -4.89 6.84 10.26
C VAL A 591 -5.18 8.25 9.73
N SER A 592 -4.20 9.13 9.85
CA SER A 592 -4.25 10.47 9.27
C SER A 592 -3.62 10.45 7.88
N LEU A 593 -4.36 10.96 6.89
CA LEU A 593 -4.02 11.07 5.48
C LEU A 593 -3.77 12.54 5.16
N TYR A 594 -2.59 12.86 4.61
CA TYR A 594 -2.21 14.22 4.24
C TYR A 594 -1.14 14.19 3.14
N TYR A 595 -1.01 15.28 2.38
CA TYR A 595 0.06 15.42 1.40
C TYR A 595 1.27 16.11 2.04
N ALA A 596 2.45 15.53 1.87
CA ALA A 596 3.72 16.09 2.34
C ALA A 596 4.66 16.38 1.16
N LEU A 597 5.48 17.42 1.30
CA LEU A 597 6.57 17.66 0.35
C LEU A 597 7.63 16.56 0.50
N PRO A 598 8.18 16.04 -0.61
CA PRO A 598 9.24 15.04 -0.56
C PRO A 598 10.48 15.63 0.14
N LYS A 599 10.73 15.21 1.38
CA LYS A 599 11.96 15.52 2.13
C LYS A 599 12.75 14.23 2.27
N GLU A 600 13.97 14.20 1.75
CA GLU A 600 14.92 13.16 2.11
C GLU A 600 15.35 13.38 3.56
N LYS A 601 14.90 12.52 4.49
CA LYS A 601 15.49 12.49 5.83
C LYS A 601 16.50 11.35 5.87
N GLU A 602 17.76 11.64 6.24
CA GLU A 602 18.76 10.60 6.49
C GLU A 602 18.31 9.59 7.56
N SER A 603 17.39 10.00 8.45
CA SER A 603 16.78 9.14 9.46
C SER A 603 15.89 8.03 8.92
N ASP A 604 15.42 8.10 7.67
CA ASP A 604 14.48 7.12 7.12
C ASP A 604 15.23 5.84 6.66
N CYS A 605 16.51 5.97 6.31
CA CYS A 605 17.36 4.86 5.87
C CYS A 605 18.26 4.28 6.98
N GLN A 606 17.66 4.02 8.15
CA GLN A 606 18.36 3.42 9.29
C GLN A 606 18.77 1.97 9.03
N LYS A 607 17.84 1.17 8.51
CA LYS A 607 17.98 -0.29 8.32
C LYS A 607 18.35 -0.71 6.91
N PHE A 608 18.23 0.17 5.93
CA PHE A 608 18.59 -0.12 4.55
C PHE A 608 19.50 0.97 4.01
N ASN A 609 20.48 0.58 3.20
CA ASN A 609 21.13 1.48 2.26
C ASN A 609 20.36 1.36 0.94
N LEU A 610 19.92 2.48 0.38
CA LEU A 610 19.16 2.53 -0.88
C LEU A 610 19.75 3.62 -1.78
N SER A 611 20.08 3.23 -3.00
CA SER A 611 20.56 4.10 -4.06
C SER A 611 19.68 3.91 -5.30
N VAL A 612 19.23 5.01 -5.90
CA VAL A 612 18.34 4.99 -7.06
C VAL A 612 18.94 5.89 -8.13
N GLN A 613 19.09 5.35 -9.33
CA GLN A 613 19.64 6.07 -10.48
C GLN A 613 18.73 5.85 -11.68
N LEU A 614 18.46 6.92 -12.40
CA LEU A 614 17.73 6.87 -13.66
C LEU A 614 18.69 7.21 -14.79
N LEU A 615 19.03 6.22 -15.62
CA LEU A 615 20.04 6.32 -16.67
C LEU A 615 19.36 6.41 -18.04
N PRO A 616 19.72 7.38 -18.91
CA PRO A 616 19.20 7.43 -20.26
C PRO A 616 19.72 6.24 -21.08
N GLU A 617 18.85 5.52 -21.81
CA GLU A 617 19.24 4.41 -22.68
C GLU A 617 18.97 4.70 -24.15
N LYS A 618 17.80 5.27 -24.46
CA LYS A 618 17.42 5.70 -25.80
C LYS A 618 16.71 7.05 -25.73
N MET A 619 17.13 8.00 -26.55
CA MET A 619 16.63 9.38 -26.55
C MET A 619 16.27 9.79 -27.97
N ASP A 620 15.16 9.25 -28.48
CA ASP A 620 14.61 9.63 -29.78
C ASP A 620 13.55 10.73 -29.60
N GLU A 621 13.24 11.46 -30.67
CA GLU A 621 12.20 12.49 -30.64
C GLU A 621 10.82 11.93 -30.27
N ASP A 622 10.52 10.67 -30.61
CA ASP A 622 9.21 10.04 -30.36
C ASP A 622 9.19 9.11 -29.13
N GLU A 623 10.34 8.63 -28.65
CA GLU A 623 10.44 7.64 -27.58
C GLU A 623 11.67 7.90 -26.69
N LYS A 624 11.44 8.23 -25.41
CA LYS A 624 12.50 8.28 -24.39
C LYS A 624 12.44 7.03 -23.52
N ILE A 625 13.52 6.27 -23.49
CA ILE A 625 13.68 5.07 -22.68
C ILE A 625 14.78 5.33 -21.64
N TYR A 626 14.43 5.09 -20.38
CA TYR A 626 15.37 5.18 -19.27
C TYR A 626 15.51 3.83 -18.59
N LYS A 627 16.73 3.49 -18.19
CA LYS A 627 17.04 2.35 -17.33
C LYS A 627 17.01 2.81 -15.88
N LEU A 628 16.00 2.36 -15.14
CA LEU A 628 15.92 2.59 -13.69
C LEU A 628 16.78 1.53 -13.00
N LYS A 629 17.82 1.97 -12.30
CA LYS A 629 18.74 1.13 -11.52
C LYS A 629 18.53 1.41 -10.03
N ILE A 630 18.25 0.36 -9.28
CA ILE A 630 17.98 0.41 -7.84
C ILE A 630 18.96 -0.54 -7.16
N GLU A 631 19.79 0.00 -6.27
CA GLU A 631 20.75 -0.77 -5.48
C GLU A 631 20.39 -0.66 -4.00
N PHE A 632 20.36 -1.80 -3.30
CA PHE A 632 19.96 -1.85 -1.91
C PHE A 632 20.75 -2.89 -1.09
N LEU A 633 20.93 -2.60 0.19
CA LEU A 633 21.65 -3.44 1.16
C LEU A 633 20.98 -3.32 2.53
N TYR A 634 20.83 -4.44 3.25
CA TYR A 634 20.35 -4.40 4.63
C TYR A 634 21.46 -4.04 5.62
N LYS A 635 21.22 -3.08 6.51
CA LYS A 635 22.19 -2.55 7.47
C LYS A 635 22.05 -3.29 8.81
N ASP A 636 22.50 -4.53 8.84
CA ASP A 636 22.56 -5.39 10.02
C ASP A 636 23.90 -6.14 10.04
N LYS A 637 24.36 -6.59 11.22
CA LYS A 637 25.67 -7.23 11.39
C LYS A 637 25.60 -8.75 11.44
N GLU A 638 24.42 -9.31 11.72
CA GLU A 638 24.28 -10.74 12.03
C GLU A 638 23.28 -11.47 11.13
N ARG A 639 22.37 -10.75 10.45
CA ARG A 639 21.34 -11.39 9.61
C ARG A 639 20.99 -10.63 8.34
N ASP A 640 20.56 -11.38 7.32
CA ASP A 640 19.84 -10.84 6.15
C ASP A 640 18.46 -10.30 6.57
N ALA A 641 17.93 -9.35 5.81
CA ALA A 641 16.54 -8.94 5.91
C ALA A 641 15.65 -10.09 5.44
N SER A 642 14.52 -10.26 6.12
CA SER A 642 13.46 -11.20 5.71
C SER A 642 12.75 -10.69 4.45
N MET A 643 11.63 -11.32 4.08
CA MET A 643 10.84 -10.90 2.92
C MET A 643 10.62 -9.38 2.95
N SER A 644 11.03 -8.70 1.88
CA SER A 644 11.06 -7.24 1.80
C SER A 644 10.26 -6.78 0.58
N ILE A 645 9.66 -5.60 0.68
CA ILE A 645 8.91 -4.99 -0.41
C ILE A 645 9.70 -3.80 -0.94
N LEU A 646 9.81 -3.73 -2.27
CA LEU A 646 10.27 -2.57 -3.00
C LEU A 646 9.07 -1.94 -3.73
N ASP A 647 8.62 -0.78 -3.26
CA ASP A 647 7.50 -0.02 -3.81
C ASP A 647 8.03 1.17 -4.61
N ILE A 648 7.77 1.15 -5.92
CA ILE A 648 8.34 2.05 -6.93
C ILE A 648 7.19 2.85 -7.53
N GLY A 649 7.09 4.13 -7.17
CA GLY A 649 6.21 5.07 -7.84
C GLY A 649 6.76 5.43 -9.22
N LEU A 650 5.89 5.54 -10.23
CA LEU A 650 6.29 5.94 -11.58
C LEU A 650 6.05 7.45 -11.79
N PRO A 651 6.94 8.16 -12.52
CA PRO A 651 6.67 9.52 -12.95
C PRO A 651 5.47 9.58 -13.92
N THR A 652 4.77 10.71 -13.94
CA THR A 652 3.63 10.92 -14.85
C THR A 652 4.04 10.68 -16.31
N GLY A 653 3.28 9.86 -17.04
CA GLY A 653 3.53 9.55 -18.44
C GLY A 653 4.54 8.43 -18.72
N PHE A 654 5.02 7.74 -17.67
CA PHE A 654 5.93 6.59 -17.79
C PHE A 654 5.24 5.26 -17.53
N THR A 655 5.66 4.23 -18.27
CA THR A 655 5.26 2.84 -18.09
C THR A 655 6.49 1.93 -17.97
N VAL A 656 6.32 0.74 -17.43
CA VAL A 656 7.42 -0.20 -17.18
C VAL A 656 7.50 -1.24 -18.29
N ASN A 657 8.72 -1.58 -18.73
CA ASN A 657 8.94 -2.68 -19.64
C ASN A 657 8.69 -4.02 -18.95
N THR A 658 7.57 -4.66 -19.28
CA THR A 658 7.16 -5.93 -18.66
C THR A 658 8.03 -7.11 -19.08
N ALA A 659 8.73 -7.05 -20.22
CA ALA A 659 9.64 -8.11 -20.65
C ALA A 659 10.87 -8.19 -19.73
N ASP A 660 11.45 -7.04 -19.38
CA ASP A 660 12.57 -6.97 -18.43
C ASP A 660 12.16 -7.55 -17.06
N LEU A 661 11.00 -7.16 -16.53
CA LEU A 661 10.49 -7.68 -15.26
C LEU A 661 10.19 -9.19 -15.30
N ASN A 662 9.65 -9.69 -16.42
CA ASN A 662 9.39 -11.12 -16.59
C ASN A 662 10.68 -11.94 -16.63
N LEU A 663 11.76 -11.42 -17.22
CA LEU A 663 13.07 -12.07 -17.20
C LEU A 663 13.62 -12.18 -15.76
N LEU A 664 13.48 -11.11 -14.98
CA LEU A 664 13.93 -11.05 -13.59
C LEU A 664 13.08 -11.93 -12.65
N SER A 665 11.79 -12.16 -12.97
CA SER A 665 10.85 -12.93 -12.15
C SER A 665 10.69 -14.41 -12.52
N LYS A 666 10.80 -14.76 -13.81
CA LYS A 666 10.51 -16.10 -14.35
C LYS A 666 11.73 -16.84 -14.92
N GLY A 667 12.88 -16.19 -14.99
CA GLY A 667 14.12 -16.78 -15.52
C GLY A 667 14.76 -17.83 -14.61
N ARG A 668 15.75 -18.58 -15.15
CA ARG A 668 16.55 -19.56 -14.38
C ARG A 668 17.40 -18.93 -13.27
N ALA A 669 17.70 -17.62 -13.38
CA ALA A 669 18.38 -16.80 -12.39
C ALA A 669 17.40 -15.74 -11.83
N ARG A 670 16.27 -16.21 -11.30
CA ARG A 670 15.21 -15.38 -10.71
C ARG A 670 15.78 -14.52 -9.58
N ILE A 671 15.62 -13.20 -9.71
CA ILE A 671 16.06 -12.22 -8.69
C ILE A 671 14.94 -11.98 -7.68
N PHE A 672 13.67 -12.01 -8.11
CA PHE A 672 12.54 -11.78 -7.22
C PHE A 672 11.32 -12.65 -7.54
N PRO A 673 10.52 -13.02 -6.52
CA PRO A 673 9.42 -13.93 -6.69
C PRO A 673 8.28 -13.39 -7.56
N LYS A 674 7.85 -12.16 -7.31
CA LYS A 674 6.61 -11.63 -7.87
C LYS A 674 6.73 -10.12 -8.01
N TYR A 675 6.02 -9.57 -9.00
CA TYR A 675 5.75 -8.15 -9.08
C TYR A 675 4.27 -7.91 -9.35
N GLU A 676 3.76 -6.75 -8.92
CA GLU A 676 2.40 -6.31 -9.16
C GLU A 676 2.41 -4.85 -9.63
N MET A 677 1.65 -4.56 -10.68
CA MET A 677 1.38 -3.18 -11.11
C MET A 677 0.09 -2.73 -10.43
N ASN A 678 0.23 -1.89 -9.41
CA ASN A 678 -0.88 -1.53 -8.55
C ASN A 678 -1.48 -0.18 -8.98
N LYS A 679 -2.77 -0.20 -9.34
CA LYS A 679 -3.57 1.02 -9.57
C LYS A 679 -4.33 1.48 -8.32
N VAL A 680 -4.34 0.66 -7.26
CA VAL A 680 -5.21 0.83 -6.08
C VAL A 680 -4.51 1.54 -4.92
N LEU A 681 -3.18 1.40 -4.80
CA LEU A 681 -2.40 1.94 -3.68
C LEU A 681 -1.75 3.30 -3.93
N SER A 682 -1.63 3.73 -5.19
CA SER A 682 -1.02 5.01 -5.58
C SER A 682 -1.84 5.69 -6.67
N GLU A 683 -2.17 6.97 -6.47
CA GLU A 683 -2.86 7.79 -7.48
C GLU A 683 -2.03 7.98 -8.76
N ARG A 684 -0.70 7.75 -8.71
CA ARG A 684 0.24 7.93 -9.84
C ARG A 684 0.63 6.63 -10.57
N GLY A 685 0.05 5.49 -10.17
CA GLY A 685 0.51 4.16 -10.60
C GLY A 685 1.81 3.75 -9.90
N SER A 686 1.85 2.54 -9.34
CA SER A 686 3.05 2.00 -8.68
C SER A 686 3.37 0.57 -9.13
N LEU A 687 4.67 0.27 -9.16
CA LEU A 687 5.21 -1.07 -9.34
C LEU A 687 5.67 -1.58 -7.97
N ILE A 688 5.13 -2.72 -7.54
CA ILE A 688 5.51 -3.38 -6.30
C ILE A 688 6.30 -4.63 -6.66
N ILE A 689 7.51 -4.75 -6.13
CA ILE A 689 8.35 -5.94 -6.26
C ILE A 689 8.51 -6.58 -4.88
N TYR A 690 8.22 -7.87 -4.81
CA TYR A 690 8.40 -8.68 -3.60
C TYR A 690 9.77 -9.35 -3.66
N LEU A 691 10.57 -9.21 -2.61
CA LEU A 691 11.90 -9.82 -2.47
C LEU A 691 11.85 -10.89 -1.39
N ASP A 692 12.39 -12.08 -1.63
CA ASP A 692 12.41 -13.17 -0.64
C ASP A 692 13.26 -12.81 0.59
N LYS A 693 14.36 -12.10 0.36
CA LYS A 693 15.27 -11.56 1.37
C LYS A 693 16.06 -10.39 0.81
N VAL A 694 16.76 -9.66 1.68
CA VAL A 694 17.77 -8.66 1.27
C VAL A 694 19.06 -8.92 2.04
N SER A 695 20.14 -9.14 1.32
CA SER A 695 21.45 -9.42 1.89
C SER A 695 21.97 -8.28 2.77
N HIS A 696 22.61 -8.62 3.90
CA HIS A 696 23.30 -7.67 4.76
C HIS A 696 24.80 -7.53 4.48
N THR A 697 25.36 -8.39 3.62
CA THR A 697 26.81 -8.45 3.33
C THR A 697 27.19 -7.94 1.94
N ARG A 698 26.28 -8.11 0.97
CA ARG A 698 26.47 -7.75 -0.43
C ARG A 698 25.29 -6.91 -0.93
N PRO A 699 25.54 -5.76 -1.60
CA PRO A 699 24.50 -4.98 -2.24
C PRO A 699 23.84 -5.79 -3.36
N GLU A 700 22.52 -5.69 -3.44
CA GLU A 700 21.73 -6.27 -4.51
C GLU A 700 21.26 -5.17 -5.46
N GLU A 701 21.20 -5.48 -6.76
CA GLU A 701 20.83 -4.53 -7.80
C GLU A 701 19.66 -5.07 -8.63
N ILE A 702 18.64 -4.23 -8.82
CA ILE A 702 17.55 -4.46 -9.76
C ILE A 702 17.58 -3.32 -10.77
N ALA A 703 17.62 -3.67 -12.06
CA ALA A 703 17.54 -2.70 -13.14
C ALA A 703 16.59 -3.15 -14.25
N PHE A 704 15.72 -2.25 -14.69
CA PHE A 704 14.77 -2.48 -15.77
C PHE A 704 14.44 -1.17 -16.49
N ARG A 705 13.91 -1.27 -17.72
CA ARG A 705 13.58 -0.09 -18.52
C ARG A 705 12.19 0.45 -18.19
N ILE A 706 12.09 1.77 -18.17
CA ILE A 706 10.84 2.52 -18.16
C ILE A 706 10.75 3.36 -19.42
N HIS A 707 9.57 3.39 -20.02
CA HIS A 707 9.30 4.03 -21.30
C HIS A 707 8.42 5.26 -21.05
N GLN A 708 8.79 6.39 -21.65
CA GLN A 708 7.94 7.57 -21.64
C GLN A 708 6.93 7.47 -22.80
N GLU A 709 5.70 7.06 -22.50
CA GLU A 709 4.62 7.01 -23.50
C GLU A 709 4.04 8.40 -23.78
N MET A 710 4.12 9.30 -22.80
CA MET A 710 3.63 10.69 -22.88
C MET A 710 4.72 11.68 -22.50
N LYS A 711 4.98 12.66 -23.37
CA LYS A 711 5.90 13.76 -23.06
C LYS A 711 5.28 14.64 -21.97
N VAL A 712 6.06 14.94 -20.94
CA VAL A 712 5.65 15.77 -19.81
C VAL A 712 6.76 16.78 -19.60
N GLY A 713 6.43 18.07 -19.62
CA GLY A 713 7.43 19.15 -19.59
C GLY A 713 8.02 19.38 -18.20
N PHE A 714 7.20 19.22 -17.14
CA PHE A 714 7.62 19.41 -15.75
C PHE A 714 7.21 18.21 -14.89
N THR A 715 7.84 17.05 -15.11
CA THR A 715 7.56 15.85 -14.30
C THR A 715 7.94 16.06 -12.83
N GLN A 716 7.05 15.73 -11.89
CA GLN A 716 7.45 15.60 -10.49
C GLN A 716 8.40 14.42 -10.30
N PRO A 717 9.34 14.49 -9.34
CA PRO A 717 10.15 13.34 -8.96
C PRO A 717 9.26 12.20 -8.43
N ALA A 718 9.60 10.98 -8.82
CA ALA A 718 8.96 9.78 -8.31
C ALA A 718 9.79 9.17 -7.17
N ALA A 719 9.20 8.28 -6.38
CA ALA A 719 9.81 7.72 -5.19
C ALA A 719 9.99 6.21 -5.30
N VAL A 720 11.09 5.69 -4.78
CA VAL A 720 11.31 4.27 -4.49
C VAL A 720 11.40 4.12 -2.98
N SER A 721 10.66 3.16 -2.42
CA SER A 721 10.75 2.82 -1.01
C SER A 721 11.03 1.34 -0.81
N ILE A 722 11.87 1.02 0.18
CA ILE A 722 12.18 -0.36 0.60
C ILE A 722 11.92 -0.54 2.09
N TYR A 723 11.32 -1.67 2.45
CA TYR A 723 11.02 -2.05 3.84
C TYR A 723 10.88 -3.56 4.01
N GLU A 724 11.17 -4.08 5.20
CA GLU A 724 10.86 -5.48 5.55
C GLU A 724 9.33 -5.62 5.69
N TYR A 725 8.76 -6.72 5.19
CA TYR A 725 7.32 -6.97 5.23
C TYR A 725 6.75 -6.96 6.65
N TYR A 726 7.52 -7.49 7.61
CA TYR A 726 7.15 -7.56 9.03
C TYR A 726 7.58 -6.34 9.86
N ASN A 727 8.38 -5.44 9.29
CA ASN A 727 8.89 -4.26 9.98
C ASN A 727 8.91 -3.05 9.02
N GLN A 728 7.83 -2.27 9.04
CA GLN A 728 7.53 -1.19 8.12
C GLN A 728 8.35 0.10 8.37
N ARG A 729 9.64 -0.01 8.65
CA ARG A 729 10.54 1.15 8.62
C ARG A 729 11.03 1.36 7.19
N HIS A 730 10.39 2.31 6.49
CA HIS A 730 10.68 2.63 5.10
C HIS A 730 11.96 3.44 4.94
N CYS A 731 12.83 3.02 4.02
CA CYS A 731 13.86 3.87 3.43
C CYS A 731 13.37 4.34 2.06
N VAL A 732 13.27 5.66 1.86
CA VAL A 732 12.70 6.26 0.66
C VAL A 732 13.73 7.11 -0.07
N LYS A 733 13.82 6.96 -1.40
CA LYS A 733 14.65 7.78 -2.28
C LYS A 733 13.86 8.26 -3.48
N PHE A 734 14.12 9.51 -3.90
CA PHE A 734 13.43 10.12 -5.04
C PHE A 734 14.31 10.11 -6.29
N TYR A 735 13.70 9.99 -7.46
CA TYR A 735 14.40 9.99 -8.75
C TYR A 735 13.65 10.81 -9.80
N HIS A 736 14.39 11.40 -10.73
CA HIS A 736 13.87 12.28 -11.79
C HIS A 736 14.76 12.23 -13.05
N PRO A 737 14.20 12.32 -14.27
CA PRO A 737 14.97 12.25 -15.54
C PRO A 737 16.06 13.31 -15.72
N GLU A 738 15.80 14.56 -15.33
CA GLU A 738 16.69 15.70 -15.64
C GLU A 738 17.31 16.38 -14.41
N ARG A 739 16.98 15.96 -13.18
CA ARG A 739 17.26 16.74 -11.95
C ARG A 739 17.85 15.87 -10.85
N LYS A 740 18.87 16.37 -10.15
CA LYS A 740 19.29 15.83 -8.85
C LYS A 740 18.38 16.37 -7.75
N ALA A 741 17.81 15.49 -6.92
CA ALA A 741 17.11 15.82 -5.67
C ALA A 741 15.83 16.69 -5.77
N GLY A 742 15.07 16.62 -6.87
CA GLY A 742 13.64 16.99 -6.86
C GLY A 742 13.28 18.47 -6.65
N LYS A 743 14.13 19.45 -6.97
CA LYS A 743 13.75 20.88 -6.87
C LYS A 743 12.74 21.30 -7.95
N LEU A 744 11.69 22.00 -7.52
CA LEU A 744 10.59 22.56 -8.32
C LEU A 744 11.02 23.84 -9.07
N MET A 745 10.52 24.04 -10.30
CA MET A 745 10.55 25.33 -11.01
C MET A 745 9.11 25.86 -11.01
N ARG A 746 8.86 27.04 -10.45
CA ARG A 746 7.50 27.63 -10.34
C ARG A 746 7.48 29.10 -10.72
N LEU A 747 6.39 29.48 -11.37
CA LEU A 747 5.88 30.85 -11.48
C LEU A 747 4.58 30.94 -10.68
N CYS A 748 4.74 30.79 -9.36
CA CYS A 748 3.64 30.82 -8.43
C CYS A 748 4.04 31.75 -7.30
N THR A 749 3.31 32.86 -7.13
CA THR A 749 3.31 33.60 -5.87
C THR A 749 2.62 32.71 -4.85
N SER A 750 3.34 32.33 -3.78
CA SER A 750 2.92 31.49 -2.66
C SER A 750 1.99 30.30 -2.97
N ASP A 751 0.72 30.53 -3.31
CA ASP A 751 -0.32 29.51 -3.60
C ASP A 751 -0.99 29.57 -5.00
N THR A 752 -0.73 30.60 -5.83
CA THR A 752 -1.40 30.81 -7.13
C THR A 752 -0.43 30.76 -8.31
N CYS A 753 -0.58 29.77 -9.18
CA CYS A 753 0.14 29.72 -10.47
C CYS A 753 -0.74 30.33 -11.57
N LYS A 754 -0.14 31.02 -12.54
CA LYS A 754 -0.82 31.55 -13.73
C LYS A 754 -0.40 30.82 -15.02
N CYS A 755 -1.30 30.80 -16.00
CA CYS A 755 -1.04 30.23 -17.31
C CYS A 755 0.03 31.06 -18.04
N ALA A 756 1.13 30.43 -18.44
CA ALA A 756 2.29 31.07 -19.08
C ALA A 756 2.40 30.78 -20.58
N GLU A 757 1.38 30.17 -21.21
CA GLU A 757 1.29 30.01 -22.67
C GLU A 757 0.69 31.27 -23.33
N GLU A 758 1.26 32.42 -23.04
CA GLU A 758 0.98 33.67 -23.76
C GLU A 758 2.15 33.98 -24.69
N ASN A 759 1.92 34.65 -25.82
CA ASN A 759 3.03 35.24 -26.56
C ASN A 759 3.67 36.33 -25.69
N CYS A 760 4.98 36.53 -25.80
CA CYS A 760 5.68 37.59 -25.09
C CYS A 760 5.10 38.97 -25.45
N SER A 761 4.97 39.87 -24.47
CA SER A 761 4.88 41.30 -24.80
C SER A 761 6.13 41.68 -25.61
N MET A 762 5.99 42.51 -26.64
CA MET A 762 7.14 43.07 -27.36
C MET A 762 7.26 44.53 -27.00
N GLN A 763 8.50 45.01 -26.85
CA GLN A 763 8.72 46.44 -26.80
C GLN A 763 8.42 47.01 -28.19
N ASN A 764 7.49 47.96 -28.28
CA ASN A 764 7.18 48.59 -29.55
C ASN A 764 8.34 49.52 -29.94
N LYS A 765 9.12 49.09 -30.92
CA LYS A 765 10.30 49.80 -31.47
C LYS A 765 10.05 50.35 -32.89
N GLU A 766 8.90 50.08 -33.49
CA GLU A 766 8.51 50.54 -34.83
C GLU A 766 7.99 52.00 -34.81
N GLU A 767 7.85 52.63 -35.98
CA GLU A 767 7.23 53.97 -36.12
C GLU A 767 5.73 53.92 -35.77
N ILE A 768 5.40 54.07 -34.49
CA ILE A 768 4.02 54.12 -34.00
C ILE A 768 3.43 55.50 -34.26
N THR A 769 2.26 55.55 -34.90
CA THR A 769 1.52 56.80 -35.13
C THR A 769 0.81 57.29 -33.87
N ASN A 770 0.59 58.60 -33.74
CA ASN A 770 -0.07 59.20 -32.58
C ASN A 770 -1.52 58.70 -32.44
N ASP A 771 -2.24 58.56 -33.56
CA ASP A 771 -3.59 57.99 -33.58
C ASP A 771 -3.64 56.58 -32.96
N HIS A 772 -2.60 55.75 -33.21
CA HIS A 772 -2.54 54.41 -32.66
C HIS A 772 -2.30 54.42 -31.14
N ARG A 773 -1.46 55.34 -30.63
CA ARG A 773 -1.25 55.52 -29.18
C ARG A 773 -2.55 55.97 -28.49
N THR A 774 -3.24 56.96 -29.05
CA THR A 774 -4.50 57.49 -28.52
C THR A 774 -5.64 56.45 -28.58
N ALA A 775 -5.74 55.67 -29.66
CA ALA A 775 -6.71 54.58 -29.75
C ALA A 775 -6.41 53.47 -28.73
N LYS A 776 -5.13 53.13 -28.51
CA LYS A 776 -4.72 52.04 -27.63
C LYS A 776 -5.01 52.32 -26.16
N ILE A 777 -4.71 53.52 -25.66
CA ILE A 777 -5.00 53.90 -24.26
C ILE A 777 -6.51 53.85 -23.94
N CYS A 778 -7.34 53.95 -24.98
CA CYS A 778 -8.80 53.90 -24.91
C CYS A 778 -9.44 52.57 -25.32
N GLU A 779 -8.66 51.52 -25.53
CA GLU A 779 -9.17 50.23 -25.95
C GLU A 779 -10.05 49.58 -24.85
N SER A 780 -11.31 49.31 -25.19
CA SER A 780 -12.35 48.82 -24.25
C SER A 780 -13.03 47.52 -24.71
N ILE A 781 -12.52 46.89 -25.78
CA ILE A 781 -13.07 45.64 -26.33
C ILE A 781 -12.90 44.55 -25.25
N GLN A 782 -13.94 43.74 -25.00
CA GLN A 782 -13.96 42.71 -23.94
C GLN A 782 -12.77 41.72 -23.98
N THR A 783 -12.11 41.62 -25.14
CA THR A 783 -10.90 40.80 -25.39
C THR A 783 -9.59 41.58 -25.41
N SER A 784 -9.53 42.89 -25.18
CA SER A 784 -8.30 43.70 -25.22
C SER A 784 -8.53 45.05 -24.53
N ILE A 785 -8.74 45.03 -23.21
CA ILE A 785 -8.99 46.23 -22.41
C ILE A 785 -7.67 46.78 -21.87
N ILE A 786 -7.46 48.09 -21.97
CA ILE A 786 -6.40 48.81 -21.25
C ILE A 786 -7.03 49.49 -20.03
N ASP A 787 -6.73 48.98 -18.83
CA ASP A 787 -7.26 49.49 -17.55
C ASP A 787 -6.34 50.52 -16.90
N TYR A 788 -5.03 50.44 -17.15
CA TYR A 788 -4.04 51.35 -16.58
C TYR A 788 -2.99 51.79 -17.62
N ALA A 789 -2.41 52.97 -17.41
CA ALA A 789 -1.32 53.52 -18.21
C ALA A 789 -0.39 54.38 -17.36
N TYR A 790 0.88 53.97 -17.25
CA TYR A 790 1.87 54.57 -16.35
C TYR A 790 3.18 54.89 -17.06
N LYS A 791 3.87 55.93 -16.58
CA LYS A 791 5.29 56.20 -16.87
C LYS A 791 6.13 55.58 -15.77
N VAL A 792 6.95 54.60 -16.10
CA VAL A 792 7.69 53.78 -15.13
C VAL A 792 9.18 53.82 -15.42
N ARG A 793 9.98 54.13 -14.40
CA ARG A 793 11.44 54.02 -14.47
C ARG A 793 11.90 52.72 -13.83
N LEU A 794 12.58 51.87 -14.59
CA LEU A 794 13.10 50.60 -14.08
C LEU A 794 14.40 50.86 -13.29
N GLU A 795 14.44 50.48 -12.02
CA GLU A 795 15.56 50.79 -11.11
C GLU A 795 16.50 49.60 -10.94
N SER A 796 15.97 48.39 -10.85
CA SER A 796 16.78 47.17 -10.76
C SER A 796 16.17 46.02 -11.54
N PHE A 797 17.05 45.09 -11.92
CA PHE A 797 16.72 43.86 -12.61
C PHE A 797 17.37 42.68 -11.88
N GLU A 798 16.58 41.66 -11.58
CA GLU A 798 17.05 40.42 -10.99
C GLU A 798 16.63 39.26 -11.90
N GLU A 799 17.62 38.53 -12.42
CA GLU A 799 17.41 37.36 -13.24
C GLU A 799 17.13 36.14 -12.36
N HIS A 800 16.02 35.43 -12.60
CA HIS A 800 15.75 34.15 -11.94
C HIS A 800 15.43 33.04 -12.95
N LEU A 801 15.52 31.79 -12.50
CA LEU A 801 15.31 30.60 -13.34
C LEU A 801 13.86 30.47 -13.86
N SER A 802 12.89 31.10 -13.20
CA SER A 802 11.47 31.00 -13.57
C SER A 802 10.84 32.33 -13.98
N THR A 803 11.21 33.47 -13.40
CA THR A 803 10.68 34.80 -13.74
C THR A 803 11.76 35.83 -13.59
N ASP A 804 11.97 36.68 -14.58
CA ASP A 804 12.81 37.83 -14.38
C ASP A 804 12.01 38.93 -13.67
N ILE A 805 12.63 39.57 -12.67
CA ILE A 805 11.98 40.57 -11.82
C ILE A 805 12.59 41.94 -12.10
N TYR A 806 11.75 42.89 -12.49
CA TYR A 806 12.08 44.30 -12.57
C TYR A 806 11.46 45.05 -11.39
N LYS A 807 12.25 45.85 -10.68
CA LYS A 807 11.70 46.82 -9.73
C LYS A 807 11.64 48.17 -10.42
N GLY A 808 10.44 48.72 -10.58
CA GLY A 808 10.21 49.99 -11.25
C GLY A 808 9.51 50.99 -10.34
N LYS A 809 9.88 52.27 -10.46
CA LYS A 809 9.20 53.37 -9.78
C LYS A 809 8.21 54.02 -10.74
N VAL A 810 6.95 54.13 -10.33
CA VAL A 810 5.91 54.83 -11.10
C VAL A 810 6.11 56.34 -10.92
N LEU A 811 6.45 57.03 -12.01
CA LEU A 811 6.73 58.47 -12.01
C LEU A 811 5.49 59.30 -12.28
N GLU A 812 4.63 58.85 -13.21
CA GLU A 812 3.39 59.53 -13.59
C GLU A 812 2.30 58.49 -13.88
N VAL A 813 1.04 58.87 -13.64
CA VAL A 813 -0.15 58.03 -13.82
C VAL A 813 -1.09 58.74 -14.77
N PHE A 814 -1.22 58.22 -15.99
CA PHE A 814 -2.10 58.80 -17.02
C PHE A 814 -3.51 58.22 -16.94
N LYS A 815 -3.61 56.91 -16.72
CA LYS A 815 -4.86 56.19 -16.50
C LYS A 815 -4.73 55.33 -15.25
N GLU A 816 -5.48 55.67 -14.22
CA GLU A 816 -5.49 54.93 -12.96
C GLU A 816 -6.32 53.64 -13.10
N GLY A 817 -5.73 52.51 -12.72
CA GLY A 817 -6.41 51.21 -12.76
C GLY A 817 -7.32 50.98 -11.56
N SER A 818 -8.29 50.08 -11.71
CA SER A 818 -9.25 49.73 -10.63
C SER A 818 -8.66 48.87 -9.50
N THR A 819 -7.46 48.31 -9.68
CA THR A 819 -6.88 47.31 -8.76
C THR A 819 -5.77 47.86 -7.86
N ASP A 820 -4.87 48.70 -8.39
CA ASP A 820 -3.78 49.35 -7.66
C ASP A 820 -4.04 50.87 -7.63
N VAL A 821 -4.60 51.35 -6.52
CA VAL A 821 -5.01 52.75 -6.32
C VAL A 821 -3.85 53.53 -5.69
N GLY A 822 -3.53 54.70 -6.24
CA GLY A 822 -2.43 55.57 -5.80
C GLY A 822 -1.01 55.04 -6.06
N PRO A 823 -0.67 54.52 -7.26
CA PRO A 823 0.66 53.96 -7.52
C PRO A 823 1.77 55.03 -7.67
N LEU A 824 1.41 56.32 -7.77
CA LEU A 824 2.34 57.44 -7.97
C LEU A 824 3.46 57.46 -6.92
N ASN A 825 4.71 57.61 -7.37
CA ASN A 825 5.93 57.59 -6.58
C ASN A 825 6.22 56.29 -5.80
N GLN A 826 5.39 55.26 -5.95
CA GLN A 826 5.62 53.97 -5.30
C GLN A 826 6.48 53.06 -6.19
N GLN A 827 7.22 52.17 -5.54
CA GLN A 827 7.93 51.11 -6.22
C GLN A 827 6.98 49.93 -6.45
N ARG A 828 7.02 49.37 -7.67
CA ARG A 828 6.22 48.23 -8.10
C ARG A 828 7.11 47.19 -8.74
N THR A 829 6.69 45.94 -8.61
CA THR A 829 7.41 44.80 -9.17
C THR A 829 6.79 44.43 -10.51
N PHE A 830 7.58 44.36 -11.56
CA PHE A 830 7.17 43.93 -12.89
C PHE A 830 7.82 42.60 -13.21
N LEU A 831 7.02 41.64 -13.69
CA LEU A 831 7.40 40.25 -13.87
C LEU A 831 7.45 39.92 -15.36
N ARG A 832 8.55 39.32 -15.82
CA ARG A 832 8.77 38.88 -17.21
C ARG A 832 9.11 37.39 -17.27
N TYR A 833 8.63 36.69 -18.29
CA TYR A 833 9.02 35.30 -18.51
C TYR A 833 10.45 35.18 -19.10
N PRO A 834 11.28 34.20 -18.66
CA PRO A 834 12.64 34.02 -19.16
C PRO A 834 12.74 33.75 -20.67
N TYR A 835 11.73 33.11 -21.28
CA TYR A 835 11.70 32.90 -22.73
C TYR A 835 11.40 34.19 -23.53
N CYS A 836 11.01 35.28 -22.85
CA CYS A 836 10.76 36.60 -23.44
C CYS A 836 11.95 37.57 -23.34
N ARG A 837 13.15 37.07 -22.96
CA ARG A 837 14.35 37.89 -22.79
C ARG A 837 14.80 38.58 -24.07
N GLU A 838 14.75 37.88 -25.20
CA GLU A 838 15.15 38.43 -26.49
C GLU A 838 14.12 39.41 -27.08
N SER A 839 12.85 39.31 -26.67
CA SER A 839 11.73 40.10 -27.20
C SER A 839 11.51 41.44 -26.48
N LEU A 840 11.95 41.56 -25.23
CA LEU A 840 11.78 42.73 -24.36
C LEU A 840 13.14 43.27 -23.93
N ASP A 841 13.70 44.17 -24.72
CA ASP A 841 15.01 44.82 -24.50
C ASP A 841 14.90 45.98 -23.49
N LEU A 842 14.50 45.65 -22.26
CA LEU A 842 14.32 46.61 -21.17
C LEU A 842 15.63 46.86 -20.42
N GLY A 843 16.08 48.12 -20.40
CA GLY A 843 17.29 48.55 -19.71
C GLY A 843 17.01 49.08 -18.29
N THR A 844 17.89 48.77 -17.35
CA THR A 844 17.89 49.39 -16.01
C THR A 844 18.28 50.86 -16.10
N GLY A 845 17.59 51.73 -15.37
CA GLY A 845 17.76 53.18 -15.38
C GLY A 845 16.94 53.92 -16.45
N LYS A 846 16.29 53.18 -17.36
CA LYS A 846 15.45 53.71 -18.45
C LYS A 846 13.98 53.87 -18.04
N THR A 847 13.28 54.76 -18.73
CA THR A 847 11.85 55.05 -18.51
C THR A 847 11.02 54.47 -19.65
N TYR A 848 9.84 53.94 -19.33
CA TYR A 848 8.94 53.28 -20.28
C TYR A 848 7.49 53.71 -20.04
N LEU A 849 6.72 53.83 -21.11
CA LEU A 849 5.26 53.82 -21.07
C LEU A 849 4.79 52.37 -20.96
N ILE A 850 4.04 52.06 -19.90
CA ILE A 850 3.48 50.71 -19.67
C ILE A 850 1.95 50.83 -19.57
N MET A 851 1.24 50.17 -20.48
CA MET A 851 -0.22 50.09 -20.47
C MET A 851 -0.70 48.64 -20.45
N GLY A 852 -1.73 48.33 -19.68
CA GLY A 852 -2.20 46.94 -19.55
C GLY A 852 -3.55 46.80 -18.87
N THR A 853 -3.95 45.54 -18.62
CA THR A 853 -5.21 45.22 -17.94
C THR A 853 -4.99 44.92 -16.46
N SER A 854 -5.98 45.29 -15.66
CA SER A 854 -6.08 44.97 -14.24
C SER A 854 -6.05 43.46 -13.94
N LYS A 855 -6.36 42.60 -14.93
CA LYS A 855 -6.21 41.13 -14.81
C LYS A 855 -4.76 40.66 -14.65
N ASP A 856 -3.79 41.49 -15.02
CA ASP A 856 -2.36 41.18 -14.94
C ASP A 856 -1.68 41.79 -13.69
N ILE A 857 -2.48 42.40 -12.80
CA ILE A 857 -2.04 42.93 -11.51
C ILE A 857 -2.34 41.92 -10.40
N HIS A 858 -1.35 41.67 -9.55
CA HIS A 858 -1.43 40.79 -8.38
C HIS A 858 -1.00 41.49 -7.11
N ARG A 859 -1.42 40.96 -5.97
CA ARG A 859 -0.85 41.32 -4.67
C ARG A 859 0.10 40.22 -4.22
N ASP A 860 1.30 40.61 -3.82
CA ASP A 860 2.28 39.76 -3.16
C ASP A 860 1.87 39.48 -1.70
N ASP A 861 2.55 38.53 -1.05
CA ASP A 861 2.36 38.16 0.37
C ASP A 861 2.56 39.36 1.33
N HIS A 862 3.29 40.39 0.87
CA HIS A 862 3.52 41.66 1.58
C HIS A 862 2.51 42.78 1.23
N GLN A 863 1.40 42.46 0.54
CA GLN A 863 0.38 43.39 0.06
C GLN A 863 0.87 44.45 -0.97
N SER A 864 2.07 44.29 -1.52
CA SER A 864 2.57 45.11 -2.64
C SER A 864 2.01 44.61 -3.98
N TYR A 865 1.75 45.50 -4.92
CA TYR A 865 1.24 45.13 -6.24
C TYR A 865 2.36 44.73 -7.21
N GLN A 866 2.14 43.62 -7.91
CA GLN A 866 3.02 43.06 -8.92
C GLN A 866 2.30 43.05 -10.28
N TYR A 867 3.01 43.40 -11.34
CA TYR A 867 2.51 43.52 -12.70
C TYR A 867 3.15 42.46 -13.59
N VAL A 868 2.36 41.62 -14.26
CA VAL A 868 2.90 40.62 -15.20
C VAL A 868 2.87 41.19 -16.62
N PHE A 869 4.00 41.12 -17.33
CA PHE A 869 4.06 41.43 -18.76
C PHE A 869 3.44 40.27 -19.56
N GLY A 870 2.18 40.43 -19.96
CA GLY A 870 1.42 39.47 -20.79
C GLY A 870 1.38 39.87 -22.27
N GLU A 871 0.83 39.02 -23.15
CA GLU A 871 0.80 39.24 -24.62
C GLU A 871 0.24 40.62 -25.01
N ARG A 872 -0.65 41.18 -24.20
CA ARG A 872 -1.37 42.43 -24.47
C ARG A 872 -0.81 43.66 -23.74
N THR A 873 0.25 43.50 -22.95
CA THR A 873 0.89 44.63 -22.28
C THR A 873 1.62 45.48 -23.31
N TRP A 874 1.26 46.76 -23.40
CA TRP A 874 1.95 47.73 -24.23
C TRP A 874 3.18 48.25 -23.50
N ILE A 875 4.35 48.16 -24.12
CA ILE A 875 5.60 48.68 -23.57
C ILE A 875 6.32 49.48 -24.63
N GLU A 876 6.57 50.75 -24.36
CA GLU A 876 7.23 51.68 -25.27
C GLU A 876 8.30 52.47 -24.52
N TYR A 877 9.48 52.67 -25.12
CA TYR A 877 10.56 53.42 -24.49
C TYR A 877 10.19 54.90 -24.41
N TRP A 878 10.38 55.49 -23.24
CA TRP A 878 10.20 56.92 -23.01
C TRP A 878 11.59 57.58 -22.95
N PRO A 879 12.02 58.27 -24.02
CA PRO A 879 13.36 58.85 -24.09
C PRO A 879 13.56 59.95 -23.03
N THR A 880 14.81 60.18 -22.65
CA THR A 880 15.18 61.26 -21.72
C THR A 880 15.05 62.64 -22.40
N GLU A 881 14.94 63.71 -21.62
CA GLU A 881 14.83 65.08 -22.17
C GLU A 881 15.98 65.45 -23.12
N ALA A 882 17.19 64.94 -22.86
CA ALA A 882 18.35 65.12 -23.72
C ALA A 882 18.25 64.31 -25.02
N GLU A 883 17.74 63.08 -24.95
CA GLU A 883 17.49 62.22 -26.12
C GLU A 883 16.37 62.79 -27.00
N CYS A 884 15.34 63.41 -26.42
CA CYS A 884 14.26 64.06 -27.18
C CYS A 884 14.71 65.23 -28.05
N GLN A 885 15.92 65.77 -27.84
CA GLN A 885 16.51 66.80 -28.72
C GLN A 885 17.15 66.22 -29.99
N THR A 886 17.29 64.89 -30.08
CA THR A 886 17.82 64.21 -31.27
C THR A 886 16.71 63.96 -32.29
N GLU A 887 17.05 64.00 -33.58
CA GLU A 887 16.07 63.78 -34.67
C GLU A 887 15.44 62.37 -34.60
N GLU A 888 16.17 61.39 -34.07
CA GLU A 888 15.71 60.00 -33.92
C GLU A 888 14.55 59.85 -32.92
N HIS A 889 14.55 60.61 -31.83
CA HIS A 889 13.57 60.44 -30.74
C HIS A 889 12.56 61.59 -30.61
N ARG A 890 12.77 62.70 -31.33
CA ARG A 890 11.91 63.88 -31.28
C ARG A 890 10.44 63.58 -31.61
N ILE A 891 10.19 62.77 -32.64
CA ILE A 891 8.82 62.39 -33.06
C ILE A 891 8.13 61.56 -31.97
N THR A 892 8.85 60.59 -31.39
CA THR A 892 8.31 59.73 -30.32
C THR A 892 8.00 60.53 -29.05
N CYS A 893 8.86 61.47 -28.65
CA CYS A 893 8.61 62.29 -27.46
C CYS A 893 7.38 63.20 -27.65
N LEU A 894 7.27 63.88 -28.80
CA LEU A 894 6.11 64.71 -29.12
C LEU A 894 4.82 63.88 -29.19
N GLY A 895 4.88 62.68 -29.75
CA GLY A 895 3.74 61.77 -29.84
C GLY A 895 3.27 61.23 -28.48
N LEU A 896 4.20 60.94 -27.57
CA LEU A 896 3.88 60.54 -26.19
C LEU A 896 3.25 61.69 -25.40
N GLU A 897 3.79 62.91 -25.53
CA GLU A 897 3.22 64.11 -24.89
C GLU A 897 1.83 64.45 -25.44
N GLU A 898 1.64 64.37 -26.76
CA GLU A 898 0.34 64.60 -27.40
C GLU A 898 -0.70 63.58 -26.92
N MET A 899 -0.35 62.29 -26.84
CA MET A 899 -1.24 61.26 -26.30
C MET A 899 -1.68 61.58 -24.87
N VAL A 900 -0.75 62.00 -24.00
CA VAL A 900 -1.07 62.38 -22.61
C VAL A 900 -2.01 63.58 -22.59
N GLN A 901 -1.69 64.65 -23.34
CA GLN A 901 -2.52 65.85 -23.39
C GLN A 901 -3.93 65.57 -23.94
N GLN A 902 -4.04 64.77 -25.01
CA GLN A 902 -5.34 64.40 -25.58
C GLN A 902 -6.18 63.60 -24.58
N TYR A 903 -5.57 62.65 -23.88
CA TYR A 903 -6.27 61.86 -22.86
C TYR A 903 -6.69 62.72 -21.65
N GLU A 904 -5.84 63.62 -21.17
CA GLU A 904 -6.15 64.52 -20.04
C GLU A 904 -7.28 65.50 -20.37
N ILE A 905 -7.32 66.03 -21.60
CA ILE A 905 -8.32 67.03 -22.01
C ILE A 905 -9.65 66.38 -22.41
N PHE A 906 -9.62 65.27 -23.15
CA PHE A 906 -10.83 64.70 -23.78
C PHE A 906 -11.25 63.33 -23.21
N GLY A 907 -10.38 62.66 -22.45
CA GLY A 907 -10.59 61.26 -22.05
C GLY A 907 -10.76 60.32 -23.24
N CYS A 908 -11.38 59.17 -23.01
CA CYS A 908 -11.77 58.26 -24.09
C CYS A 908 -13.13 58.65 -24.66
N GLN A 909 -13.15 59.04 -25.94
CA GLN A 909 -14.40 59.21 -26.68
C GLN A 909 -15.07 57.84 -26.86
N GLN A 910 -16.37 57.76 -26.57
CA GLN A 910 -17.17 56.51 -26.63
C GLN A 910 -17.45 56.05 -28.06
#